data_AF-A0A1G1XM42-F1
#
_entry.id   AF-A0A1G1XM42-F1
#
_cell.length_a   1.000
_cell.length_b   1.000
_cell.length_c   1.000
_cell.angle_alpha   90.00
_cell.angle_beta   90.00
_cell.angle_gamma   90.00
#
_symmetry.space_group_name_H-M   'P 1'
#
loop_
_entity.id
_entity.type
_entity.pdbx_description
1 polymer ?
#
loop_
_entity_poly.entity_id
_entity_poly.type
_entity_poly.pdbx_seq_one_letter_code
_entity_poly.pdbx_strand_id
1 'polypeptide(L)'
;MDTLPFSIYVDKRPIRIAFLVDKNCEKEVIDNILKYNHGKWGGRFNPIIITDGKEIDEVSWNFLLKFDPDIIESFIEISEELQKRIKIFFSPYSVETNSNNNYVQLNEQPVSILPTAENVARVSRASFGEPAKIVIFKFNETTPEIIKQFINRNFGALSAGFHTEKALSECQQKIFEISDYTTLNQALLDLGESRNRFVYLSQICSLPNTSLDVEYNSNNSKFEVIVGESVQDLVYFWNRNQTISHWMRTDITQIWLTKEFAENELIKPGLQKWLNRYTGMIGNEHEKGTNFVSFSITKTELDNICSNLGAQSWHTRSANKLETMPMPNFRERSLFLINKQGLDMYRAYSNQEYVVLNEPSVQQGFMAGESWIADLYIQFKQEAFSSIRGVDYWLLLPQRNSLLNDLRMFNKRNRINAFNSFSIMLRRNTDIHPDENILEIKLPEDKSIFRSLICGEKFDCISKNEEDKFKSRPFYHAEHSDKGKYLKGVISLFEDLSSAYFLFEDNFWRRIFEMMSNKNFLNDEKTEKIIFNKLKEKIISGMDFKNSDNNLKWLSGYVMNLSKKEAKSEIHYCFQDYKKEAEAELIEFNKSRQPDSQFSFNESDLKDDLSDLVKQNILLTGFKPKCPYCGSRIWYHINNVHQQIKCRGCGYKFSLPSEEYWYYTLNTLLKKAIQFHGTIPVLLVLGQLLSDARSSFLYNASFDLFKNKGEKTCGDLDIVCIQDGKFILGEVKQKNCDFKKADFDKMAEFAELLRPDELIFSSMDLEPNQICIDGIDDLKRRLSNLNIKVRWYRLHGMSEPSPVR
;
A
#
# COMPACT_ATOMS: atom_id res chain seq x y z
N MET A 1 -19.14 -18.83 16.07
CA MET A 1 -17.89 -18.57 16.80
C MET A 1 -17.96 -17.12 17.21
N ASP A 2 -17.85 -16.85 18.50
CA ASP A 2 -17.80 -15.48 19.00
C ASP A 2 -16.51 -14.84 18.50
N THR A 3 -16.62 -13.77 17.73
CA THR A 3 -15.49 -13.06 17.15
C THR A 3 -14.67 -12.41 18.24
N LEU A 4 -13.35 -12.58 18.22
CA LEU A 4 -12.47 -11.84 19.13
C LEU A 4 -12.64 -10.33 18.87
N PRO A 5 -12.71 -9.51 19.93
CA PRO A 5 -12.88 -8.08 19.77
C PRO A 5 -11.63 -7.46 19.13
N PHE A 6 -11.83 -6.48 18.25
CA PHE A 6 -10.76 -5.79 17.52
C PHE A 6 -10.89 -4.26 17.67
N SER A 7 -9.78 -3.55 17.51
CA SER A 7 -9.75 -2.09 17.62
C SER A 7 -9.87 -1.41 16.27
N ILE A 8 -10.55 -0.26 16.26
CA ILE A 8 -10.68 0.64 15.12
C ILE A 8 -10.18 2.01 15.56
N TYR A 9 -9.13 2.51 14.90
CA TYR A 9 -8.63 3.86 15.11
C TYR A 9 -9.08 4.77 13.99
N VAL A 10 -9.44 6.02 14.34
CA VAL A 10 -9.98 7.00 13.40
C VAL A 10 -9.18 8.29 13.48
N ASP A 11 -8.64 8.70 12.34
CA ASP A 11 -8.01 10.00 12.14
C ASP A 11 -8.94 10.94 11.37
N LYS A 12 -9.14 12.14 11.91
CA LYS A 12 -10.03 13.17 11.34
C LYS A 12 -9.18 14.16 10.56
N ARG A 13 -9.42 14.29 9.26
CA ARG A 13 -8.65 15.22 8.42
C ARG A 13 -9.51 15.97 7.39
N PRO A 14 -9.01 17.09 6.86
CA PRO A 14 -9.63 17.76 5.73
C PRO A 14 -9.63 16.91 4.45
N ILE A 15 -10.51 17.28 3.52
CA ILE A 15 -10.50 16.77 2.16
C ILE A 15 -9.28 17.36 1.43
N ARG A 16 -8.48 16.49 0.82
CA ARG A 16 -7.32 16.88 -0.01
C ARG A 16 -7.77 17.08 -1.45
N ILE A 17 -7.60 18.29 -1.97
CA ILE A 17 -7.99 18.64 -3.34
C ILE A 17 -6.75 19.01 -4.13
N ALA A 18 -6.59 18.43 -5.32
CA ALA A 18 -5.61 18.90 -6.30
C ALA A 18 -6.33 19.62 -7.44
N PHE A 19 -5.88 20.83 -7.78
CA PHE A 19 -6.43 21.63 -8.86
C PHE A 19 -5.56 21.49 -10.12
N LEU A 20 -6.14 21.24 -11.28
CA LEU A 20 -5.43 21.17 -12.57
C LEU A 20 -5.74 22.43 -13.40
N VAL A 21 -4.71 23.08 -13.94
CA VAL A 21 -4.84 24.32 -14.72
C VAL A 21 -3.92 24.31 -15.95
N ASP A 22 -4.32 25.02 -17.02
CA ASP A 22 -3.43 25.29 -18.15
C ASP A 22 -2.37 26.33 -17.77
N LYS A 23 -1.17 26.21 -18.33
CA LYS A 23 -0.09 27.19 -18.13
C LYS A 23 -0.44 28.61 -18.61
N ASN A 24 -1.44 28.74 -19.49
CA ASN A 24 -1.94 30.01 -20.04
C ASN A 24 -3.37 30.31 -19.57
N CYS A 25 -3.86 29.68 -18.50
CA CYS A 25 -5.19 30.01 -17.97
C CYS A 25 -5.30 31.48 -17.55
N GLU A 26 -6.53 31.99 -17.50
CA GLU A 26 -6.80 33.32 -16.98
C GLU A 26 -6.40 33.40 -15.50
N LYS A 27 -5.72 34.49 -15.10
CA LYS A 27 -5.26 34.69 -13.71
C LYS A 27 -6.41 34.62 -12.70
N GLU A 28 -7.64 34.95 -13.12
CA GLU A 28 -8.84 34.88 -12.30
C GLU A 28 -9.12 33.46 -11.81
N VAL A 29 -8.78 32.42 -12.58
CA VAL A 29 -8.91 31.02 -12.18
C VAL A 29 -8.05 30.76 -10.92
N ILE A 30 -6.80 31.21 -10.93
CA ILE A 30 -5.89 31.07 -9.78
C ILE A 30 -6.42 31.86 -8.58
N ASP A 31 -6.89 33.08 -8.80
CA ASP A 31 -7.47 33.92 -7.73
C ASP A 31 -8.69 33.28 -7.07
N ASN A 32 -9.55 32.65 -7.87
CA ASN A 32 -10.73 31.95 -7.38
C ASN A 32 -10.37 30.68 -6.62
N ILE A 33 -9.34 29.93 -7.04
CA ILE A 33 -8.80 28.79 -6.29
C ILE A 33 -8.24 29.25 -4.93
N LEU A 34 -7.43 30.31 -4.91
CA LEU A 34 -6.86 30.88 -3.69
C LEU A 34 -7.96 31.34 -2.72
N LYS A 35 -8.91 32.13 -3.23
CA LYS A 35 -10.06 32.62 -2.47
C LYS A 35 -10.88 31.48 -1.88
N TYR A 36 -11.14 30.43 -2.67
CA TYR A 36 -11.84 29.24 -2.20
C TYR A 36 -11.07 28.59 -1.05
N ASN A 37 -9.79 28.30 -1.23
CA ASN A 37 -8.98 27.61 -0.23
C ASN A 37 -8.75 28.41 1.07
N HIS A 38 -8.73 29.75 1.02
CA HIS A 38 -8.64 30.58 2.22
C HIS A 38 -9.80 30.36 3.19
N GLY A 39 -10.97 29.95 2.69
CA GLY A 39 -12.14 29.65 3.52
C GLY A 39 -12.27 28.18 3.94
N LYS A 40 -11.36 27.29 3.54
CA LYS A 40 -11.49 25.84 3.76
C LYS A 40 -10.51 25.31 4.79
N TRP A 41 -10.98 24.36 5.61
CA TRP A 41 -10.17 23.62 6.55
C TRP A 41 -9.07 22.86 5.79
N GLY A 42 -7.81 23.08 6.17
CA GLY A 42 -6.63 22.56 5.46
C GLY A 42 -6.39 23.13 4.05
N GLY A 43 -7.15 24.15 3.62
CA GLY A 43 -7.17 24.64 2.25
C GLY A 43 -5.82 25.15 1.75
N ARG A 44 -4.94 25.66 2.63
CA ARG A 44 -3.58 26.11 2.27
C ARG A 44 -2.75 25.01 1.60
N PHE A 45 -3.09 23.75 1.87
CA PHE A 45 -2.36 22.57 1.40
C PHE A 45 -2.97 21.93 0.15
N ASN A 46 -3.99 22.51 -0.48
CA ASN A 46 -4.51 21.98 -1.74
C ASN A 46 -3.65 22.48 -2.91
N PRO A 47 -2.86 21.63 -3.60
CA PRO A 47 -1.96 22.09 -4.63
C PRO A 47 -2.65 22.50 -5.92
N ILE A 48 -1.98 23.36 -6.70
CA ILE A 48 -2.33 23.68 -8.07
C ILE A 48 -1.28 23.09 -9.01
N ILE A 49 -1.68 22.27 -9.97
CA ILE A 49 -0.81 21.55 -10.89
C ILE A 49 -1.04 22.08 -12.30
N ILE A 50 0.06 22.41 -12.98
CA ILE A 50 0.04 22.86 -14.37
C ILE A 50 0.07 21.62 -15.27
N THR A 51 -0.82 21.55 -16.25
CA THR A 51 -0.91 20.46 -17.23
C THR A 51 -1.52 20.97 -18.54
N ASP A 52 -1.30 20.25 -19.64
CA ASP A 52 -1.93 20.50 -20.94
C ASP A 52 -3.24 19.72 -21.13
N GLY A 53 -3.70 18.99 -20.10
CA GLY A 53 -4.90 18.17 -20.12
C GLY A 53 -4.69 16.77 -20.71
N LYS A 54 -3.53 16.50 -21.32
CA LYS A 54 -3.16 15.18 -21.85
C LYS A 54 -2.20 14.47 -20.94
N GLU A 55 -1.23 15.19 -20.40
CA GLU A 55 -0.21 14.65 -19.51
C GLU A 55 0.06 15.59 -18.34
N ILE A 56 0.43 14.98 -17.21
CA ILE A 56 1.02 15.68 -16.06
C ILE A 56 2.49 15.28 -16.05
N ASP A 57 3.38 16.26 -15.94
CA ASP A 57 4.83 16.01 -15.92
C ASP A 57 5.22 15.08 -14.75
N GLU A 58 6.32 14.35 -14.91
CA GLU A 58 6.73 13.32 -13.96
C GLU A 58 6.96 13.87 -12.53
N VAL A 59 7.46 15.10 -12.40
CA VAL A 59 7.73 15.71 -11.09
C VAL A 59 6.42 16.02 -10.37
N SER A 60 5.46 16.65 -11.07
CA SER A 60 4.11 16.90 -10.56
C SER A 60 3.34 15.59 -10.29
N TRP A 61 3.51 14.58 -11.14
CA TRP A 61 2.90 13.26 -10.96
C TRP A 61 3.37 12.59 -9.67
N ASN A 62 4.69 12.56 -9.44
CA ASN A 62 5.29 12.01 -8.23
C ASN A 62 4.88 12.80 -6.98
N PHE A 63 4.74 14.12 -7.09
CA PHE A 63 4.17 14.93 -6.01
C PHE A 63 2.73 14.51 -5.68
N LEU A 64 1.86 14.35 -6.69
CA LEU A 64 0.48 13.90 -6.48
C LEU A 64 0.39 12.48 -5.90
N LEU A 65 1.29 11.57 -6.28
CA LEU A 65 1.35 10.21 -5.70
C LEU A 65 1.57 10.26 -4.18
N LYS A 66 2.41 11.19 -3.71
CA LYS A 66 2.67 11.38 -2.28
C LYS A 66 1.59 12.22 -1.60
N PHE A 67 1.02 13.22 -2.27
CA PHE A 67 -0.07 14.03 -1.73
C PHE A 67 -1.33 13.19 -1.49
N ASP A 68 -1.62 12.25 -2.39
CA ASP A 68 -2.77 11.35 -2.36
C ASP A 68 -4.10 12.12 -2.31
N PRO A 69 -4.49 12.78 -3.43
CA PRO A 69 -5.68 13.62 -3.48
C PRO A 69 -6.97 12.80 -3.33
N ASP A 70 -7.92 13.34 -2.57
CA ASP A 70 -9.27 12.78 -2.46
C ASP A 70 -10.14 13.21 -3.64
N ILE A 71 -9.97 14.44 -4.10
CA ILE A 71 -10.67 15.03 -5.25
C ILE A 71 -9.63 15.67 -6.17
N ILE A 72 -9.78 15.45 -7.47
CA ILE A 72 -9.03 16.20 -8.48
C ILE A 72 -10.01 17.07 -9.24
N GLU A 73 -9.80 18.37 -9.20
CA GLU A 73 -10.64 19.38 -9.82
C GLU A 73 -9.89 20.01 -10.99
N SER A 74 -10.44 19.89 -12.20
CA SER A 74 -9.78 20.34 -13.43
C SER A 74 -10.48 21.53 -14.06
N PHE A 75 -9.73 22.61 -14.29
CA PHE A 75 -10.16 23.80 -15.04
C PHE A 75 -9.86 23.70 -16.54
N ILE A 76 -9.40 22.53 -16.98
CA ILE A 76 -9.15 22.20 -18.37
C ILE A 76 -9.77 20.86 -18.71
N GLU A 77 -10.10 20.64 -19.98
CA GLU A 77 -10.53 19.32 -20.42
C GLU A 77 -9.37 18.32 -20.31
N ILE A 78 -9.63 17.16 -19.70
CA ILE A 78 -8.64 16.10 -19.51
C ILE A 78 -8.94 14.90 -20.39
N SER A 79 -7.92 14.38 -21.08
CA SER A 79 -8.07 13.24 -22.01
C SER A 79 -8.52 11.97 -21.29
N GLU A 80 -9.16 11.06 -22.02
CA GLU A 80 -9.55 9.77 -21.46
C GLU A 80 -8.34 8.96 -20.96
N GLU A 81 -7.17 9.07 -21.61
CA GLU A 81 -5.96 8.38 -21.13
C GLU A 81 -5.50 8.94 -19.79
N LEU A 82 -5.49 10.27 -19.62
CA LEU A 82 -5.10 10.90 -18.36
C LEU A 82 -6.07 10.53 -17.24
N GLN A 83 -7.38 10.55 -17.51
CA GLN A 83 -8.40 10.12 -16.55
C GLN A 83 -8.20 8.65 -16.12
N LYS A 84 -7.93 7.75 -17.08
CA LYS A 84 -7.63 6.33 -16.79
C LYS A 84 -6.39 6.22 -15.92
N ARG A 85 -5.32 6.94 -16.24
CA ARG A 85 -4.07 6.95 -15.46
C ARG A 85 -4.30 7.48 -14.04
N ILE A 86 -5.02 8.60 -13.88
CA ILE A 86 -5.39 9.16 -12.58
C ILE A 86 -6.13 8.13 -11.72
N LYS A 87 -7.12 7.44 -12.31
CA LYS A 87 -7.89 6.43 -11.58
C LYS A 87 -7.04 5.24 -11.15
N ILE A 88 -6.11 4.78 -12.00
CA ILE A 88 -5.24 3.63 -11.70
C ILE A 88 -4.26 3.96 -10.56
N PHE A 89 -3.66 5.14 -10.58
CA PHE A 89 -2.54 5.48 -9.68
C PHE A 89 -2.95 6.24 -8.42
N PHE A 90 -4.03 7.01 -8.45
CA PHE A 90 -4.45 7.84 -7.32
C PHE A 90 -5.75 7.35 -6.66
N SER A 91 -6.62 6.66 -7.40
CA SER A 91 -7.94 6.22 -6.92
C SER A 91 -8.67 7.31 -6.10
N PRO A 92 -8.89 8.54 -6.64
CA PRO A 92 -9.62 9.57 -5.92
C PRO A 92 -11.11 9.21 -5.80
N TYR A 93 -11.85 9.93 -4.95
CA TYR A 93 -13.31 9.83 -4.90
C TYR A 93 -13.99 10.34 -6.17
N SER A 94 -13.43 11.40 -6.76
CA SER A 94 -13.90 12.01 -7.99
C SER A 94 -12.77 12.72 -8.74
N VAL A 95 -12.93 12.76 -10.05
CA VAL A 95 -12.22 13.66 -10.95
C VAL A 95 -13.30 14.53 -11.57
N GLU A 96 -13.27 15.82 -11.26
CA GLU A 96 -14.29 16.80 -11.64
C GLU A 96 -13.69 17.74 -12.69
N THR A 97 -14.46 18.08 -13.73
CA THR A 97 -13.98 18.89 -14.86
C THR A 97 -14.93 20.06 -15.08
N ASN A 98 -14.43 21.26 -14.82
CA ASN A 98 -15.14 22.52 -14.86
C ASN A 98 -14.46 23.50 -15.84
N SER A 99 -14.10 23.01 -17.03
CA SER A 99 -13.33 23.78 -18.04
C SER A 99 -14.00 25.07 -18.53
N ASN A 100 -15.31 25.23 -18.33
CA ASN A 100 -16.06 26.42 -18.74
C ASN A 100 -16.29 27.42 -17.59
N ASN A 101 -15.86 27.11 -16.36
CA ASN A 101 -16.10 27.93 -15.18
C ASN A 101 -14.77 28.43 -14.60
N ASN A 102 -14.73 29.69 -14.22
CA ASN A 102 -13.57 30.27 -13.52
C ASN A 102 -13.63 30.09 -11.99
N TYR A 103 -14.71 29.50 -11.45
CA TYR A 103 -14.94 29.33 -10.01
C TYR A 103 -14.86 27.86 -9.60
N VAL A 104 -14.35 27.60 -8.38
CA VAL A 104 -14.33 26.26 -7.80
C VAL A 104 -15.75 25.80 -7.48
N GLN A 105 -16.18 24.70 -8.10
CA GLN A 105 -17.47 24.09 -7.83
C GLN A 105 -17.30 22.58 -7.63
N LEU A 106 -17.35 22.14 -6.37
CA LEU A 106 -17.26 20.73 -6.02
C LEU A 106 -18.62 20.12 -5.71
N ASN A 107 -18.80 18.85 -6.08
CA ASN A 107 -19.98 18.08 -5.69
C ASN A 107 -20.08 17.90 -4.17
N GLU A 108 -18.94 17.75 -3.50
CA GLU A 108 -18.83 17.60 -2.05
C GLU A 108 -18.13 18.83 -1.47
N GLN A 109 -18.83 19.56 -0.60
CA GLN A 109 -18.34 20.81 -0.04
C GLN A 109 -17.48 20.54 1.20
N PRO A 110 -16.16 20.83 1.19
CA PRO A 110 -15.32 20.64 2.36
C PRO A 110 -15.71 21.59 3.49
N VAL A 111 -15.45 21.14 4.72
CA VAL A 111 -15.60 21.94 5.95
C VAL A 111 -14.93 23.30 5.79
N SER A 112 -15.69 24.36 6.04
CA SER A 112 -15.17 25.71 6.07
C SER A 112 -14.43 25.97 7.38
N ILE A 113 -13.44 26.87 7.34
CA ILE A 113 -12.71 27.30 8.53
C ILE A 113 -12.97 28.78 8.79
N LEU A 114 -13.42 29.09 10.01
CA LEU A 114 -13.70 30.46 10.43
C LEU A 114 -12.53 31.03 11.27
N PRO A 115 -12.30 32.36 11.21
CA PRO A 115 -11.30 33.03 12.02
C PRO A 115 -11.78 33.24 13.48
N THR A 116 -12.03 32.14 14.20
CA THR A 116 -12.42 32.17 15.62
C THR A 116 -11.23 32.53 16.51
N ALA A 117 -11.51 32.96 17.75
CA ALA A 117 -10.45 33.27 18.72
C ALA A 117 -9.51 32.08 18.95
N GLU A 118 -10.05 30.86 18.95
CA GLU A 118 -9.28 29.62 19.07
C GLU A 118 -8.36 29.41 17.85
N ASN A 119 -8.89 29.52 16.62
CA ASN A 119 -8.10 29.33 15.41
C ASN A 119 -7.00 30.40 15.26
N VAL A 120 -7.32 31.65 15.60
CA VAL A 120 -6.35 32.76 15.64
C VAL A 120 -5.24 32.47 16.66
N ALA A 121 -5.60 32.00 17.86
CA ALA A 121 -4.61 31.62 18.87
C ALA A 121 -3.72 30.46 18.41
N ARG A 122 -4.29 29.45 17.74
CA ARG A 122 -3.56 28.26 17.25
C ARG A 122 -2.52 28.56 16.17
N VAL A 123 -2.77 29.52 15.28
CA VAL A 123 -1.77 29.94 14.27
C VAL A 123 -0.84 31.04 14.78
N SER A 124 -1.19 31.71 15.88
CA SER A 124 -0.31 32.70 16.50
C SER A 124 0.88 32.02 17.19
N ARG A 125 2.08 32.59 17.06
CA ARG A 125 3.25 32.11 17.81
C ARG A 125 3.08 32.38 19.30
N ALA A 126 3.33 31.37 20.13
CA ALA A 126 3.28 31.50 21.58
C ALA A 126 4.35 32.47 22.10
N SER A 127 3.93 33.52 22.82
CA SER A 127 4.80 34.30 23.70
C SER A 127 3.99 35.20 24.65
N PHE A 128 4.56 35.46 25.83
CA PHE A 128 4.14 36.40 26.89
C PHE A 128 2.79 37.11 26.72
N GLY A 129 1.71 36.53 27.25
CA GLY A 129 0.54 37.21 27.81
C GLY A 129 -0.49 37.89 26.90
N GLU A 130 -0.12 38.45 25.74
CA GLU A 130 -1.05 39.24 24.91
C GLU A 130 -1.65 38.43 23.73
N PRO A 131 -2.99 38.45 23.53
CA PRO A 131 -3.63 37.78 22.41
C PRO A 131 -3.26 38.42 21.06
N ALA A 132 -3.18 37.59 20.02
CA ALA A 132 -2.92 38.08 18.67
C ALA A 132 -4.12 38.82 18.07
N LYS A 133 -3.86 39.81 17.22
CA LYS A 133 -4.88 40.57 16.50
C LYS A 133 -5.04 40.02 15.09
N ILE A 134 -6.26 39.69 14.69
CA ILE A 134 -6.56 39.38 13.30
C ILE A 134 -6.59 40.66 12.46
N VAL A 135 -5.92 40.64 11.33
CA VAL A 135 -5.86 41.79 10.41
C VAL A 135 -7.00 41.72 9.40
N ILE A 136 -7.70 42.83 9.24
CA ILE A 136 -8.80 42.97 8.29
C ILE A 136 -8.49 44.17 7.37
N PHE A 137 -8.46 43.92 6.07
CA PHE A 137 -8.37 44.97 5.07
C PHE A 137 -9.76 45.29 4.53
N LYS A 138 -10.16 46.55 4.60
CA LYS A 138 -11.38 47.07 3.98
C LYS A 138 -11.02 47.88 2.74
N PHE A 139 -11.68 47.57 1.64
CA PHE A 139 -11.52 48.28 0.38
C PHE A 139 -12.65 49.27 0.19
N ASN A 140 -12.35 50.40 -0.46
CA ASN A 140 -13.37 51.31 -0.98
C ASN A 140 -13.59 51.08 -2.48
N GLU A 141 -14.64 51.66 -3.05
CA GLU A 141 -14.96 51.52 -4.49
C GLU A 141 -13.83 52.00 -5.40
N THR A 142 -13.01 52.95 -4.93
CA THR A 142 -11.89 53.52 -5.68
C THR A 142 -10.59 52.74 -5.55
N THR A 143 -10.54 51.65 -4.76
CA THR A 143 -9.29 50.92 -4.51
C THR A 143 -8.83 50.25 -5.81
N PRO A 144 -7.59 50.52 -6.28
CA PRO A 144 -7.02 49.85 -7.45
C PRO A 144 -7.08 48.34 -7.36
N GLU A 145 -7.46 47.66 -8.45
CA GLU A 145 -7.63 46.21 -8.46
C GLU A 145 -6.31 45.47 -8.16
N ILE A 146 -5.18 46.01 -8.61
CA ILE A 146 -3.85 45.48 -8.31
C ILE A 146 -3.54 45.46 -6.80
N ILE A 147 -4.03 46.45 -6.03
CA ILE A 147 -3.92 46.48 -4.57
C ILE A 147 -4.79 45.39 -3.94
N LYS A 148 -6.02 45.20 -4.44
CA LYS A 148 -6.91 44.13 -3.96
C LYS A 148 -6.30 42.76 -4.22
N GLN A 149 -5.74 42.53 -5.41
CA GLN A 149 -5.05 41.28 -5.75
C GLN A 149 -3.84 41.03 -4.85
N PHE A 150 -3.00 42.04 -4.62
CA PHE A 150 -1.87 41.96 -3.70
C PHE A 150 -2.30 41.55 -2.29
N ILE A 151 -3.33 42.20 -1.74
CA ILE A 151 -3.81 41.89 -0.39
C ILE A 151 -4.45 40.49 -0.35
N ASN A 152 -5.35 40.20 -1.28
CA ASN A 152 -6.11 38.95 -1.28
C ASN A 152 -5.21 37.72 -1.45
N ARG A 153 -4.17 37.79 -2.30
CA ARG A 153 -3.22 36.68 -2.51
C ARG A 153 -2.32 36.45 -1.29
N ASN A 154 -1.81 37.52 -0.68
CA ASN A 154 -0.84 37.41 0.42
C ASN A 154 -1.46 37.18 1.79
N PHE A 155 -2.53 37.92 2.10
CA PHE A 155 -3.11 37.97 3.45
C PHE A 155 -4.48 37.30 3.55
N GLY A 156 -5.09 36.97 2.40
CA GLY A 156 -6.42 36.40 2.31
C GLY A 156 -7.53 37.45 2.30
N ALA A 157 -8.71 37.04 1.82
CA ALA A 157 -9.90 37.88 1.73
C ALA A 157 -11.01 37.33 2.64
N LEU A 158 -11.75 38.21 3.32
CA LEU A 158 -12.96 37.81 4.04
C LEU A 158 -14.13 37.66 3.06
N SER A 159 -14.87 36.56 3.17
CA SER A 159 -16.25 36.53 2.71
C SER A 159 -17.14 37.19 3.76
N ALA A 160 -17.86 38.24 3.36
CA ALA A 160 -18.88 38.85 4.20
C ALA A 160 -19.99 37.82 4.48
N GLY A 161 -20.42 37.71 5.74
CA GLY A 161 -21.46 36.78 6.15
C GLY A 161 -21.59 36.69 7.67
N PHE A 162 -22.81 36.41 8.14
CA PHE A 162 -23.17 36.40 9.56
C PHE A 162 -22.25 35.53 10.43
N HIS A 163 -21.88 34.34 9.96
CA HIS A 163 -21.00 33.43 10.72
C HIS A 163 -19.57 33.96 10.81
N THR A 164 -19.05 34.54 9.73
CA THR A 164 -17.72 35.17 9.72
C THR A 164 -17.70 36.37 10.66
N GLU A 165 -18.72 37.23 10.61
CA GLU A 165 -18.84 38.40 11.50
C GLU A 165 -18.95 38.00 12.97
N LYS A 166 -19.73 36.95 13.27
CA LYS A 166 -19.83 36.38 14.61
C LYS A 166 -18.47 35.86 15.10
N ALA A 167 -17.78 35.04 14.30
CA ALA A 167 -16.46 34.53 14.66
C ALA A 167 -15.44 35.66 14.88
N LEU A 168 -15.47 36.69 14.04
CA LEU A 168 -14.60 37.86 14.17
C LEU A 168 -14.91 38.68 15.42
N SER A 169 -16.18 38.75 15.86
CA SER A 169 -16.57 39.51 17.07
C SER A 169 -15.92 38.98 18.35
N GLU A 170 -15.50 37.71 18.36
CA GLU A 170 -14.79 37.06 19.46
C GLU A 170 -13.27 37.36 19.43
N CYS A 171 -12.76 37.89 18.32
CA CYS A 171 -11.35 38.15 18.09
C CYS A 171 -10.95 39.61 18.37
N GLN A 172 -9.70 39.83 18.79
CA GLN A 172 -9.13 41.18 18.70
C GLN A 172 -8.84 41.51 17.24
N GLN A 173 -9.37 42.62 16.74
CA GLN A 173 -9.25 42.99 15.32
C GLN A 173 -8.34 44.21 15.14
N LYS A 174 -7.61 44.23 14.02
CA LYS A 174 -6.94 45.42 13.49
C LYS A 174 -7.46 45.67 12.08
N ILE A 175 -8.18 46.76 11.90
CA ILE A 175 -8.78 47.13 10.61
C ILE A 175 -7.90 48.17 9.93
N PHE A 176 -7.60 47.95 8.65
CA PHE A 176 -6.99 48.92 7.75
C PHE A 176 -7.94 49.25 6.62
N GLU A 177 -8.25 50.53 6.43
CA GLU A 177 -8.99 51.02 5.27
C GLU A 177 -7.98 51.38 4.19
N ILE A 178 -8.02 50.65 3.08
CA ILE A 178 -7.07 50.80 1.97
C ILE A 178 -7.80 51.43 0.81
N SER A 179 -7.34 52.60 0.38
CA SER A 179 -7.88 53.34 -0.77
C SER A 179 -6.89 53.42 -1.94
N ASP A 180 -5.60 53.39 -1.64
CA ASP A 180 -4.51 53.71 -2.57
C ASP A 180 -3.15 53.20 -2.05
N TYR A 181 -2.08 53.50 -2.80
CA TYR A 181 -0.71 53.15 -2.42
C TYR A 181 -0.23 53.80 -1.11
N THR A 182 -0.72 55.00 -0.76
CA THR A 182 -0.29 55.71 0.46
C THR A 182 -0.85 55.04 1.71
N THR A 183 -2.15 54.74 1.69
CA THR A 183 -2.82 54.02 2.79
C THR A 183 -2.30 52.59 2.93
N LEU A 184 -1.99 51.91 1.82
CA LEU A 184 -1.31 50.61 1.84
C LEU A 184 0.09 50.69 2.47
N ASN A 185 0.89 51.69 2.10
CA ASN A 185 2.22 51.88 2.69
C ASN A 185 2.15 52.07 4.21
N GLN A 186 1.20 52.87 4.69
CA GLN A 186 0.98 53.08 6.13
C GLN A 186 0.56 51.78 6.84
N ALA A 187 -0.30 50.98 6.23
CA ALA A 187 -0.66 49.67 6.76
C ALA A 187 0.58 48.76 6.86
N LEU A 188 1.39 48.65 5.80
CA LEU A 188 2.62 47.85 5.81
C LEU A 188 3.64 48.33 6.85
N LEU A 189 3.76 49.64 7.06
CA LEU A 189 4.64 50.22 8.11
C LEU A 189 4.21 49.79 9.53
N ASP A 190 2.91 49.76 9.81
CA ASP A 190 2.35 49.30 11.10
C ASP A 190 2.45 47.78 11.24
N LEU A 191 2.20 47.03 10.16
CA LEU A 191 2.37 45.58 10.12
C LEU A 191 3.84 45.17 10.32
N GLY A 192 4.79 46.01 9.91
CA GLY A 192 6.22 45.82 10.14
C GLY A 192 6.69 46.07 11.58
N GLU A 193 5.85 46.58 12.49
CA GLU A 193 6.23 46.88 13.87
C GLU A 193 6.36 45.61 14.74
N SER A 194 7.56 45.30 15.19
CA SER A 194 7.88 44.07 15.94
C SER A 194 7.05 43.85 17.21
N ARG A 195 6.52 44.93 17.81
CA ARG A 195 5.69 44.87 19.02
C ARG A 195 4.27 44.35 18.77
N ASN A 196 3.74 44.52 17.56
CA ASN A 196 2.39 44.10 17.22
C ASN A 196 2.33 42.59 16.94
N ARG A 197 1.22 41.91 17.25
CA ARG A 197 1.02 40.49 16.91
C ARG A 197 -0.13 40.36 15.94
N PHE A 198 0.19 40.05 14.69
CA PHE A 198 -0.79 39.98 13.62
C PHE A 198 -0.94 38.56 13.09
N VAL A 199 -2.19 38.16 12.89
CA VAL A 199 -2.59 36.93 12.21
C VAL A 199 -3.39 37.32 10.97
N TYR A 200 -3.11 36.64 9.86
CA TYR A 200 -3.79 36.84 8.59
C TYR A 200 -4.68 35.64 8.24
N LEU A 201 -5.68 35.85 7.39
CA LEU A 201 -6.60 34.79 6.98
C LEU A 201 -5.91 33.69 6.19
N SER A 202 -4.89 34.05 5.40
CA SER A 202 -4.05 33.08 4.69
C SER A 202 -3.31 32.11 5.62
N GLN A 203 -3.14 32.45 6.90
CA GLN A 203 -2.60 31.53 7.91
C GLN A 203 -3.67 30.61 8.48
N ILE A 204 -4.92 31.06 8.64
CA ILE A 204 -5.98 30.27 9.27
C ILE A 204 -6.23 28.98 8.47
N CYS A 205 -6.29 29.06 7.13
CA CYS A 205 -6.48 27.88 6.28
C CYS A 205 -5.30 26.89 6.26
N SER A 206 -4.21 27.16 6.98
CA SER A 206 -3.14 26.19 7.26
C SER A 206 -3.47 25.25 8.43
N LEU A 207 -4.59 25.45 9.13
CA LEU A 207 -5.09 24.51 10.12
C LEU A 207 -5.99 23.44 9.45
N PRO A 208 -5.78 22.15 9.72
CA PRO A 208 -4.72 21.59 10.53
C PRO A 208 -3.48 21.36 9.66
N ASN A 209 -2.30 21.50 10.25
CA ASN A 209 -1.07 21.18 9.56
C ASN A 209 -0.87 19.64 9.58
N THR A 210 -1.61 18.90 8.76
CA THR A 210 -1.59 17.41 8.73
C THR A 210 -0.98 16.84 7.46
N SER A 211 -0.53 17.71 6.55
CA SER A 211 0.21 17.31 5.35
C SER A 211 1.56 16.69 5.74
N LEU A 212 2.06 15.75 4.93
CA LEU A 212 3.36 15.13 5.16
C LEU A 212 4.47 16.17 5.35
N ASP A 213 5.39 15.91 6.25
CA ASP A 213 6.58 16.74 6.40
C ASP A 213 7.59 16.46 5.27
N VAL A 214 8.43 17.45 5.01
CA VAL A 214 9.49 17.39 4.00
C VAL A 214 10.85 17.14 4.65
N GLU A 215 11.77 16.60 3.87
CA GLU A 215 13.18 16.61 4.25
C GLU A 215 13.66 18.05 4.44
N TYR A 216 14.43 18.27 5.49
CA TYR A 216 14.91 19.62 5.82
C TYR A 216 15.87 20.12 4.74
N ASN A 217 15.61 21.34 4.25
CA ASN A 217 16.48 22.03 3.31
C ASN A 217 16.62 23.48 3.74
N SER A 218 17.84 23.92 4.04
CA SER A 218 18.15 25.28 4.50
C SER A 218 17.88 26.36 3.44
N ASN A 219 17.77 26.00 2.16
CA ASN A 219 17.33 26.97 1.14
C ASN A 219 15.83 27.25 1.25
N ASN A 220 15.03 26.25 1.64
CA ASN A 220 13.59 26.38 1.80
C ASN A 220 13.21 27.05 3.13
N SER A 221 14.16 27.21 4.07
CA SER A 221 13.93 27.88 5.35
C SER A 221 14.00 29.42 5.27
N LYS A 222 14.43 29.99 4.12
CA LYS A 222 14.51 31.44 3.89
C LYS A 222 13.14 32.04 3.57
N PHE A 223 12.99 33.34 3.82
CA PHE A 223 11.82 34.09 3.40
C PHE A 223 11.87 34.34 1.89
N GLU A 224 10.79 34.08 1.16
CA GLU A 224 10.78 34.27 -0.30
C GLU A 224 9.91 35.43 -0.78
N VAL A 225 10.49 36.24 -1.66
CA VAL A 225 9.79 37.30 -2.39
C VAL A 225 9.62 36.83 -3.82
N ILE A 226 8.40 36.45 -4.17
CA ILE A 226 8.06 35.89 -5.48
C ILE A 226 7.55 37.05 -6.33
N VAL A 227 8.32 37.41 -7.36
CA VAL A 227 8.03 38.58 -8.20
C VAL A 227 7.64 38.12 -9.60
N GLY A 228 6.46 38.53 -10.07
CA GLY A 228 5.99 38.15 -11.40
C GLY A 228 4.50 37.91 -11.42
N GLU A 229 3.96 37.73 -12.62
CA GLU A 229 2.51 37.58 -12.82
C GLU A 229 2.15 36.41 -13.73
N SER A 230 3.13 35.59 -14.13
CA SER A 230 2.82 34.39 -14.89
C SER A 230 2.04 33.40 -14.01
N VAL A 231 1.29 32.49 -14.66
CA VAL A 231 0.64 31.38 -13.95
C VAL A 231 1.65 30.58 -13.14
N GLN A 232 2.88 30.41 -13.64
CA GLN A 232 3.96 29.72 -12.92
C GLN A 232 4.36 30.44 -11.63
N ASP A 233 4.50 31.77 -11.65
CA ASP A 233 4.82 32.55 -10.43
C ASP A 233 3.73 32.39 -9.37
N LEU A 234 2.46 32.46 -9.78
CA LEU A 234 1.31 32.36 -8.88
C LEU A 234 1.13 30.95 -8.33
N VAL A 235 1.29 29.92 -9.17
CA VAL A 235 1.25 28.51 -8.75
C VAL A 235 2.39 28.21 -7.79
N TYR A 236 3.60 28.72 -8.06
CA TYR A 236 4.73 28.55 -7.15
C TYR A 236 4.48 29.23 -5.81
N PHE A 237 4.00 30.49 -5.82
CA PHE A 237 3.58 31.17 -4.62
C PHE A 237 2.59 30.33 -3.82
N TRP A 238 1.57 29.76 -4.45
CA TRP A 238 0.63 28.93 -3.71
C TRP A 238 1.28 27.64 -3.18
N ASN A 239 1.94 26.87 -4.03
CA ASN A 239 2.44 25.53 -3.71
C ASN A 239 3.64 25.50 -2.77
N ARG A 240 4.41 26.60 -2.67
CA ARG A 240 5.62 26.66 -1.83
C ARG A 240 5.39 26.26 -0.37
N ASN A 241 4.20 26.46 0.19
CA ASN A 241 3.92 26.00 1.56
C ASN A 241 4.06 24.47 1.74
N GLN A 242 4.01 23.69 0.65
CA GLN A 242 4.26 22.26 0.69
C GLN A 242 5.75 21.93 0.77
N THR A 243 6.63 22.78 0.24
CA THR A 243 8.09 22.53 0.14
C THR A 243 8.87 22.91 1.41
N ILE A 244 8.21 23.56 2.37
CA ILE A 244 8.78 23.98 3.65
C ILE A 244 8.41 23.00 4.78
N SER A 245 9.26 22.92 5.80
CA SER A 245 9.07 22.04 6.96
C SER A 245 7.84 22.40 7.78
N HIS A 246 7.25 21.38 8.40
CA HIS A 246 5.99 21.45 9.16
C HIS A 246 5.93 22.62 10.14
N TRP A 247 6.97 22.83 10.94
CA TRP A 247 7.04 23.86 11.97
C TRP A 247 6.97 25.31 11.45
N MET A 248 7.13 25.54 10.14
CA MET A 248 7.04 26.86 9.50
C MET A 248 5.71 27.12 8.78
N ARG A 249 4.91 26.08 8.50
CA ARG A 249 3.77 26.17 7.56
C ARG A 249 2.61 27.04 8.02
N THR A 250 2.53 27.33 9.32
CA THR A 250 1.52 28.23 9.90
C THR A 250 1.96 29.70 9.90
N ASP A 251 3.23 29.98 9.62
CA ASP A 251 3.77 31.34 9.54
C ASP A 251 3.68 31.93 8.12
N ILE A 252 3.87 33.25 8.01
CA ILE A 252 4.03 33.92 6.71
C ILE A 252 5.47 33.77 6.24
N THR A 253 5.74 32.81 5.35
CA THR A 253 7.09 32.48 4.87
C THR A 253 7.47 33.10 3.53
N GLN A 254 6.57 33.87 2.96
CA GLN A 254 6.71 34.39 1.60
C GLN A 254 5.75 35.54 1.33
N ILE A 255 6.02 36.28 0.27
CA ILE A 255 5.14 37.30 -0.28
C ILE A 255 5.20 37.27 -1.81
N TRP A 256 4.07 37.50 -2.44
CA TRP A 256 3.94 37.71 -3.87
C TRP A 256 3.87 39.21 -4.20
N LEU A 257 4.60 39.63 -5.24
CA LEU A 257 4.63 41.00 -5.76
C LEU A 257 4.52 41.00 -7.29
N THR A 258 3.81 41.96 -7.86
CA THR A 258 3.99 42.33 -9.27
C THR A 258 5.31 43.10 -9.43
N LYS A 259 5.81 43.18 -10.67
CA LYS A 259 6.96 44.06 -10.97
C LYS A 259 6.65 45.52 -10.58
N GLU A 260 5.43 45.98 -10.88
CA GLU A 260 4.96 47.32 -10.51
C GLU A 260 5.09 47.56 -8.99
N PHE A 261 4.64 46.63 -8.15
CA PHE A 261 4.74 46.78 -6.69
C PHE A 261 6.18 46.76 -6.20
N ALA A 262 7.01 45.90 -6.77
CA ALA A 262 8.39 45.76 -6.36
C ALA A 262 9.24 47.01 -6.68
N GLU A 263 8.85 47.78 -7.70
CA GLU A 263 9.54 49.00 -8.16
C GLU A 263 8.86 50.30 -7.68
N ASN A 264 7.71 50.22 -7.01
CA ASN A 264 6.94 51.40 -6.61
C ASN A 264 7.54 52.09 -5.36
N GLU A 265 8.05 53.30 -5.55
CA GLU A 265 8.71 54.08 -4.48
C GLU A 265 7.76 54.55 -3.36
N LEU A 266 6.44 54.62 -3.57
CA LEU A 266 5.48 55.04 -2.53
C LEU A 266 5.28 53.97 -1.46
N ILE A 267 5.22 52.69 -1.85
CA ILE A 267 5.00 51.56 -0.93
C ILE A 267 6.29 50.91 -0.42
N LYS A 268 7.40 51.21 -1.06
CA LYS A 268 8.72 50.66 -0.74
C LYS A 268 9.11 50.80 0.73
N PRO A 269 8.91 51.94 1.43
CA PRO A 269 9.27 52.05 2.85
C PRO A 269 8.51 51.04 3.73
N GLY A 270 7.21 50.86 3.48
CA GLY A 270 6.37 49.91 4.17
C GLY A 270 6.76 48.46 3.87
N LEU A 271 6.97 48.13 2.59
CA LEU A 271 7.43 46.80 2.17
C LEU A 271 8.78 46.45 2.79
N GLN A 272 9.74 47.37 2.80
CA GLN A 272 11.07 47.15 3.40
C GLN A 272 10.97 46.82 4.89
N LYS A 273 10.21 47.61 5.64
CA LYS A 273 10.02 47.39 7.07
C LYS A 273 9.30 46.08 7.35
N TRP A 274 8.25 45.79 6.58
CA TRP A 274 7.50 44.53 6.69
C TRP A 274 8.39 43.32 6.38
N LEU A 275 9.12 43.34 5.27
CA LEU A 275 10.04 42.26 4.88
C LEU A 275 11.08 42.00 5.96
N ASN A 276 11.72 43.05 6.49
CA ASN A 276 12.72 42.91 7.55
C ASN A 276 12.19 42.18 8.78
N ARG A 277 10.96 42.52 9.18
CA ARG A 277 10.30 41.85 10.30
C ARG A 277 10.12 40.36 10.03
N TYR A 278 9.48 40.00 8.91
CA TYR A 278 9.09 38.61 8.65
C TYR A 278 10.28 37.73 8.27
N THR A 279 11.29 38.27 7.58
CA THR A 279 12.58 37.57 7.39
C THR A 279 13.26 37.28 8.73
N GLY A 280 13.20 38.22 9.68
CA GLY A 280 13.79 38.03 11.00
C GLY A 280 13.08 36.99 11.87
N MET A 281 11.84 36.62 11.54
CA MET A 281 11.03 35.66 12.30
C MET A 281 11.21 34.21 11.83
N ILE A 282 11.82 33.94 10.68
CA ILE A 282 11.75 32.63 10.03
C ILE A 282 13.14 32.03 9.86
N GLY A 283 13.22 30.70 9.90
CA GLY A 283 14.47 29.95 9.78
C GLY A 283 15.31 29.99 11.06
N ASN A 284 16.39 29.21 11.05
CA ASN A 284 17.40 29.22 12.10
C ASN A 284 18.25 30.49 12.03
N GLU A 285 18.85 30.94 13.14
CA GLU A 285 19.58 32.22 13.21
C GLU A 285 20.65 32.39 12.12
N HIS A 286 21.40 31.32 11.81
CA HIS A 286 22.46 31.34 10.80
C HIS A 286 21.95 31.24 9.35
N GLU A 287 20.66 30.99 9.16
CA GLU A 287 20.04 30.76 7.85
C GLU A 287 19.07 31.88 7.44
N LYS A 288 18.87 32.89 8.29
CA LYS A 288 17.96 34.02 8.02
C LYS A 288 18.41 34.79 6.78
N GLY A 289 17.49 34.89 5.81
CA GLY A 289 17.74 35.58 4.56
C GLY A 289 16.47 35.72 3.73
N THR A 290 16.52 36.65 2.78
CA THR A 290 15.45 36.91 1.81
C THR A 290 15.89 36.44 0.44
N ASN A 291 15.12 35.56 -0.19
CA ASN A 291 15.37 35.09 -1.54
C ASN A 291 14.32 35.65 -2.51
N PHE A 292 14.74 36.43 -3.48
CA PHE A 292 13.90 36.95 -4.55
C PHE A 292 13.85 35.94 -5.68
N VAL A 293 12.67 35.53 -6.12
CA VAL A 293 12.50 34.49 -7.13
C VAL A 293 11.44 34.85 -8.15
N SER A 294 11.60 34.36 -9.37
CA SER A 294 10.66 34.58 -10.49
C SER A 294 10.86 33.55 -11.59
N PHE A 295 9.77 33.17 -12.27
CA PHE A 295 9.79 32.44 -13.54
C PHE A 295 9.73 33.40 -14.73
N SER A 296 8.98 34.50 -14.61
CA SER A 296 8.70 35.39 -15.74
C SER A 296 9.65 36.57 -15.89
N ILE A 297 10.33 37.01 -14.83
CA ILE A 297 11.20 38.19 -14.84
C ILE A 297 12.63 37.78 -15.19
N THR A 298 13.33 38.63 -15.95
CA THR A 298 14.73 38.36 -16.30
C THR A 298 15.63 38.42 -15.06
N LYS A 299 16.74 37.67 -15.08
CA LYS A 299 17.67 37.65 -13.93
C LYS A 299 18.18 39.04 -13.57
N THR A 300 18.52 39.85 -14.57
CA THR A 300 19.01 41.22 -14.39
C THR A 300 17.97 42.14 -13.75
N GLU A 301 16.71 42.08 -14.19
CA GLU A 301 15.63 42.84 -13.57
C GLU A 301 15.38 42.40 -12.12
N LEU A 302 15.38 41.08 -11.87
CA LEU A 302 15.21 40.54 -10.53
C LEU A 302 16.35 40.94 -9.58
N ASP A 303 17.59 41.00 -10.08
CA ASP A 303 18.75 41.49 -9.32
C ASP A 303 18.62 42.98 -8.97
N ASN A 304 18.09 43.80 -9.89
CA ASN A 304 17.80 45.21 -9.64
C ASN A 304 16.71 45.36 -8.57
N ILE A 305 15.63 44.60 -8.66
CA ILE A 305 14.54 44.58 -7.66
C ILE A 305 15.08 44.16 -6.29
N CYS A 306 15.86 43.08 -6.23
CA CYS A 306 16.48 42.58 -4.99
C CYS A 306 17.41 43.62 -4.36
N SER A 307 18.22 44.31 -5.17
CA SER A 307 19.12 45.35 -4.70
C SER A 307 18.38 46.58 -4.18
N ASN A 308 17.30 46.98 -4.86
CA ASN A 308 16.52 48.17 -4.52
C ASN A 308 15.60 47.93 -3.32
N LEU A 309 14.74 46.91 -3.37
CA LEU A 309 13.81 46.59 -2.30
C LEU A 309 14.56 46.02 -1.08
N GLY A 310 15.58 45.21 -1.28
CA GLY A 310 16.40 44.66 -0.21
C GLY A 310 17.44 45.63 0.37
N ALA A 311 17.51 46.89 -0.08
CA ALA A 311 18.56 47.84 0.30
C ALA A 311 18.70 48.04 1.83
N GLN A 312 17.57 48.06 2.55
CA GLN A 312 17.52 48.24 4.00
C GLN A 312 17.42 46.91 4.77
N SER A 313 17.70 45.76 4.11
CA SER A 313 17.63 44.44 4.75
C SER A 313 18.74 44.23 5.77
N TRP A 314 18.36 43.76 6.97
CA TRP A 314 19.32 43.31 8.00
C TRP A 314 19.84 41.89 7.75
N HIS A 315 19.21 41.17 6.83
CA HIS A 315 19.51 39.78 6.51
C HIS A 315 20.09 39.64 5.10
N THR A 316 20.76 38.50 4.86
CA THR A 316 21.33 38.17 3.56
C THR A 316 20.26 38.14 2.46
N ARG A 317 20.64 38.51 1.24
CA ARG A 317 19.72 38.58 0.09
C ARG A 317 20.29 37.86 -1.13
N SER A 318 19.43 37.17 -1.85
CA SER A 318 19.74 36.53 -3.13
C SER A 318 18.61 36.76 -4.11
N ALA A 319 18.91 36.70 -5.41
CA ALA A 319 17.92 36.73 -6.47
C ALA A 319 18.17 35.55 -7.41
N ASN A 320 17.15 34.76 -7.68
CA ASN A 320 17.24 33.53 -8.46
C ASN A 320 16.08 33.44 -9.45
N LYS A 321 16.37 33.45 -10.74
CA LYS A 321 15.37 33.12 -11.76
C LYS A 321 15.19 31.60 -11.76
N LEU A 322 13.95 31.14 -11.60
CA LEU A 322 13.61 29.73 -11.59
C LEU A 322 13.27 29.28 -13.00
N GLU A 323 13.78 28.11 -13.39
CA GLU A 323 13.50 27.48 -14.69
C GLU A 323 12.55 26.27 -14.51
N THR A 324 12.53 25.66 -13.32
CA THR A 324 11.67 24.52 -12.99
C THR A 324 10.96 24.74 -11.66
N MET A 325 9.75 24.18 -11.53
CA MET A 325 8.94 24.29 -10.32
C MET A 325 9.56 23.44 -9.19
N PRO A 326 9.98 24.03 -8.07
CA PRO A 326 10.41 23.27 -6.90
C PRO A 326 9.24 22.46 -6.35
N MET A 327 9.45 21.17 -6.13
CA MET A 327 8.45 20.26 -5.57
C MET A 327 8.86 19.76 -4.18
N PRO A 328 7.90 19.42 -3.32
CA PRO A 328 8.21 18.97 -1.97
C PRO A 328 8.90 17.61 -1.98
N ASN A 329 10.08 17.54 -1.39
CA ASN A 329 10.75 16.28 -1.09
C ASN A 329 10.20 15.73 0.23
N PHE A 330 9.07 15.02 0.16
CA PHE A 330 8.45 14.43 1.34
C PHE A 330 9.35 13.38 1.97
N ARG A 331 9.46 13.39 3.30
CA ARG A 331 10.16 12.32 4.03
C ARG A 331 9.53 10.97 3.70
N GLU A 332 10.34 9.91 3.74
CA GLU A 332 9.79 8.56 3.60
C GLU A 332 8.67 8.33 4.61
N ARG A 333 7.51 7.95 4.08
CA ARG A 333 6.34 7.58 4.87
C ARG A 333 6.65 6.26 5.58
N SER A 334 7.04 6.31 6.85
CA SER A 334 7.10 5.10 7.67
C SER A 334 5.67 4.67 8.04
N LEU A 335 5.36 3.38 7.95
CA LEU A 335 4.04 2.77 8.21
C LEU A 335 3.56 2.89 9.68
N PHE A 336 4.18 3.74 10.50
CA PHE A 336 3.91 3.80 11.93
C PHE A 336 2.65 4.61 12.24
N LEU A 337 1.49 3.97 12.04
CA LEU A 337 0.27 4.19 12.80
C LEU A 337 0.53 4.46 14.29
N ILE A 338 1.54 3.78 14.83
CA ILE A 338 1.92 3.68 16.24
C ILE A 338 2.32 5.03 16.87
N ASN A 339 2.72 6.05 16.09
CA ASN A 339 3.18 7.33 16.66
C ASN A 339 2.17 8.49 16.52
N LYS A 340 1.01 8.27 15.89
CA LYS A 340 0.04 9.34 15.70
C LYS A 340 -0.82 9.51 16.96
N GLN A 341 -0.65 10.66 17.62
CA GLN A 341 -1.43 11.01 18.81
C GLN A 341 -2.79 11.60 18.41
N GLY A 342 -3.80 11.46 19.29
CA GLY A 342 -5.10 12.10 19.12
C GLY A 342 -6.08 11.36 18.18
N LEU A 343 -5.83 10.08 17.90
CA LEU A 343 -6.78 9.21 17.19
C LEU A 343 -7.96 8.85 18.10
N ASP A 344 -9.18 8.85 17.55
CA ASP A 344 -10.32 8.28 18.26
C ASP A 344 -10.20 6.74 18.19
N MET A 345 -10.47 6.04 19.29
CA MET A 345 -10.41 4.57 19.34
C MET A 345 -11.80 4.01 19.67
N TYR A 346 -12.23 3.05 18.86
CA TYR A 346 -13.47 2.29 19.04
C TYR A 346 -13.14 0.80 19.16
N ARG A 347 -13.96 0.07 19.92
CA ARG A 347 -13.84 -1.39 20.08
C ARG A 347 -15.04 -2.06 19.41
N ALA A 348 -14.75 -3.01 18.54
CA ALA A 348 -15.73 -3.80 17.82
C ALA A 348 -15.76 -5.24 18.35
N TYR A 349 -16.93 -5.88 18.29
CA TYR A 349 -17.18 -7.21 18.86
C TYR A 349 -17.77 -8.20 17.85
N SER A 350 -18.13 -7.74 16.65
CA SER A 350 -18.76 -8.51 15.60
C SER A 350 -18.24 -8.12 14.20
N ASN A 351 -18.63 -8.89 13.19
CA ASN A 351 -18.27 -8.60 11.80
C ASN A 351 -19.04 -7.42 11.19
N GLN A 352 -20.08 -6.93 11.86
CA GLN A 352 -20.88 -5.80 11.41
C GLN A 352 -21.15 -4.87 12.58
N GLU A 353 -20.58 -3.67 12.52
CA GLU A 353 -20.64 -2.70 13.60
C GLU A 353 -21.21 -1.37 13.13
N TYR A 354 -21.87 -0.67 14.05
CA TYR A 354 -22.29 0.71 13.86
C TYR A 354 -21.49 1.59 14.81
N VAL A 355 -20.68 2.49 14.25
CA VAL A 355 -19.81 3.38 14.99
C VAL A 355 -20.32 4.81 14.81
N VAL A 356 -20.59 5.49 15.92
CA VAL A 356 -20.93 6.92 15.91
C VAL A 356 -19.62 7.70 15.99
N LEU A 357 -19.26 8.38 14.90
CA LEU A 357 -18.01 9.12 14.82
C LEU A 357 -18.18 10.55 15.35
N ASN A 358 -17.17 11.04 16.07
CA ASN A 358 -17.13 12.43 16.48
C ASN A 358 -16.76 13.33 15.30
N GLU A 359 -17.46 14.45 15.16
CA GLU A 359 -17.11 15.47 14.18
C GLU A 359 -15.76 16.13 14.50
N PRO A 360 -15.04 16.66 13.49
CA PRO A 360 -13.82 17.42 13.72
C PRO A 360 -14.10 18.67 14.55
N SER A 361 -13.17 19.01 15.46
CA SER A 361 -13.22 20.18 16.34
C SER A 361 -12.91 21.48 15.59
N VAL A 362 -13.73 21.79 14.58
CA VAL A 362 -13.70 23.02 13.79
C VAL A 362 -15.12 23.55 13.77
N GLN A 363 -15.31 24.85 14.04
CA GLN A 363 -16.64 25.43 14.00
C GLN A 363 -17.21 25.36 12.58
N GLN A 364 -18.47 24.95 12.46
CA GLN A 364 -19.13 24.85 11.15
C GLN A 364 -19.28 26.21 10.49
N GLY A 365 -19.06 26.25 9.17
CA GLY A 365 -19.31 27.43 8.36
C GLY A 365 -20.80 27.72 8.13
N PHE A 366 -21.05 28.59 7.16
CA PHE A 366 -22.40 28.98 6.74
C PHE A 366 -23.21 27.84 6.10
N MET A 367 -22.54 26.88 5.43
CA MET A 367 -23.22 25.77 4.79
C MET A 367 -23.43 24.61 5.78
N ALA A 368 -24.68 24.19 5.92
CA ALA A 368 -25.01 22.96 6.64
C ALA A 368 -24.55 21.74 5.82
N GLY A 369 -24.10 20.68 6.49
CA GLY A 369 -23.76 19.41 5.83
C GLY A 369 -22.41 19.35 5.11
N GLU A 370 -21.43 20.17 5.51
CA GLU A 370 -20.07 20.13 4.95
C GLU A 370 -19.35 18.80 5.23
N SER A 371 -18.48 18.39 4.31
CA SER A 371 -17.83 17.08 4.29
C SER A 371 -16.40 17.10 4.81
N TRP A 372 -16.00 16.01 5.46
CA TRP A 372 -14.65 15.75 6.00
C TRP A 372 -14.28 14.27 5.82
N ILE A 373 -13.01 13.92 6.05
CA ILE A 373 -12.54 12.53 5.91
C ILE A 373 -12.16 11.92 7.25
N ALA A 374 -12.67 10.71 7.49
CA ALA A 374 -12.19 9.78 8.51
C ALA A 374 -11.28 8.73 7.87
N ASP A 375 -9.98 8.78 8.17
CA ASP A 375 -9.08 7.67 7.84
C ASP A 375 -9.20 6.61 8.94
N LEU A 376 -9.55 5.38 8.56
CA LEU A 376 -9.76 4.24 9.45
C LEU A 376 -8.57 3.28 9.41
N TYR A 377 -8.22 2.79 10.58
CA TYR A 377 -7.22 1.75 10.77
C TYR A 377 -7.83 0.64 11.61
N ILE A 378 -8.10 -0.48 10.95
CA ILE A 378 -8.84 -1.61 11.52
C ILE A 378 -7.84 -2.71 11.82
N GLN A 379 -7.76 -3.13 13.09
CA GLN A 379 -6.92 -4.25 13.49
C GLN A 379 -7.41 -5.54 12.81
N PHE A 380 -6.49 -6.28 12.19
CA PHE A 380 -6.75 -7.52 11.49
C PHE A 380 -7.03 -8.66 12.49
N LYS A 381 -7.81 -9.66 12.07
CA LYS A 381 -8.18 -10.77 12.94
C LYS A 381 -7.00 -11.71 13.15
N GLN A 382 -6.59 -11.87 14.40
CA GLN A 382 -5.47 -12.72 14.81
C GLN A 382 -5.72 -14.23 14.60
N GLU A 383 -6.97 -14.64 14.39
CA GLU A 383 -7.39 -16.04 14.31
C GLU A 383 -6.79 -16.81 13.12
N ALA A 384 -6.39 -16.12 12.05
CA ALA A 384 -5.79 -16.77 10.87
C ALA A 384 -4.31 -17.16 11.06
N PHE A 385 -3.63 -16.58 12.05
CA PHE A 385 -2.19 -16.76 12.30
C PHE A 385 -1.91 -16.86 13.82
N SER A 386 -2.59 -17.79 14.50
CA SER A 386 -2.53 -17.89 15.96
C SER A 386 -1.14 -18.26 16.51
N SER A 387 -0.27 -18.84 15.69
CA SER A 387 1.12 -19.11 16.07
C SER A 387 1.98 -17.85 16.17
N ILE A 388 1.62 -16.77 15.47
CA ILE A 388 2.37 -15.51 15.47
C ILE A 388 1.94 -14.64 16.67
N ARG A 389 2.87 -14.44 17.62
CA ARG A 389 2.64 -13.66 18.84
C ARG A 389 3.37 -12.32 18.82
N GLY A 390 2.74 -11.30 19.40
CA GLY A 390 3.36 -9.98 19.62
C GLY A 390 3.40 -9.05 18.41
N VAL A 391 2.71 -9.40 17.32
CA VAL A 391 2.59 -8.57 16.11
C VAL A 391 1.13 -8.18 15.91
N ASP A 392 0.86 -6.87 15.85
CA ASP A 392 -0.45 -6.35 15.46
C ASP A 392 -0.53 -6.23 13.94
N TYR A 393 -1.39 -7.05 13.34
CA TYR A 393 -1.74 -6.93 11.93
C TYR A 393 -2.91 -5.95 11.74
N TRP A 394 -2.96 -5.31 10.58
CA TRP A 394 -3.96 -4.32 10.18
C TRP A 394 -4.62 -4.77 8.88
N LEU A 395 -5.91 -4.50 8.71
CA LEU A 395 -6.60 -4.79 7.47
C LEU A 395 -6.20 -3.75 6.42
N LEU A 396 -5.28 -4.13 5.54
CA LEU A 396 -4.82 -3.30 4.42
C LEU A 396 -5.22 -3.94 3.09
N LEU A 397 -5.79 -3.13 2.18
CA LEU A 397 -6.28 -3.59 0.88
C LEU A 397 -5.61 -2.85 -0.30
N PRO A 398 -5.56 -3.45 -1.49
CA PRO A 398 -5.03 -2.81 -2.71
C PRO A 398 -5.80 -1.55 -3.07
N GLN A 399 -5.13 -0.53 -3.61
CA GLN A 399 -5.69 0.82 -3.82
C GLN A 399 -6.77 0.90 -4.92
N ARG A 400 -7.92 0.26 -4.68
CA ARG A 400 -8.99 0.00 -5.64
C ARG A 400 -10.35 0.26 -5.02
N ASN A 401 -10.90 1.45 -5.23
CA ASN A 401 -12.15 1.88 -4.56
C ASN A 401 -13.36 1.00 -4.93
N SER A 402 -13.37 0.45 -6.14
CA SER A 402 -14.36 -0.50 -6.64
C SER A 402 -14.50 -1.72 -5.73
N LEU A 403 -13.41 -2.20 -5.13
CA LEU A 403 -13.38 -3.33 -4.21
C LEU A 403 -14.31 -3.10 -3.02
N LEU A 404 -14.20 -1.93 -2.38
CA LEU A 404 -15.00 -1.60 -1.20
C LEU A 404 -16.49 -1.48 -1.53
N ASN A 405 -16.82 -0.96 -2.71
CA ASN A 405 -18.20 -0.85 -3.20
C ASN A 405 -18.81 -2.23 -3.47
N ASP A 406 -18.08 -3.13 -4.11
CA ASP A 406 -18.53 -4.49 -4.39
C ASP A 406 -18.73 -5.30 -3.10
N LEU A 407 -17.86 -5.11 -2.11
CA LEU A 407 -17.95 -5.76 -0.80
C LEU A 407 -19.01 -5.11 0.11
N ARG A 408 -19.48 -3.90 -0.23
CA ARG A 408 -20.37 -3.08 0.62
C ARG A 408 -19.84 -2.96 2.05
N MET A 409 -18.53 -2.76 2.18
CA MET A 409 -17.84 -2.73 3.47
C MET A 409 -18.29 -1.55 4.33
N PHE A 410 -18.66 -0.43 3.70
CA PHE A 410 -19.13 0.77 4.37
C PHE A 410 -20.44 1.27 3.77
N ASN A 411 -21.31 1.88 4.59
CA ASN A 411 -22.54 2.55 4.13
C ASN A 411 -22.32 3.98 3.61
N LYS A 412 -21.12 4.53 3.78
CA LYS A 412 -20.73 5.88 3.32
C LYS A 412 -19.75 5.79 2.15
N ARG A 413 -19.60 6.89 1.42
CA ARG A 413 -18.66 7.00 0.30
C ARG A 413 -17.24 6.80 0.83
N ASN A 414 -16.49 5.90 0.20
CA ASN A 414 -15.21 5.41 0.72
C ASN A 414 -14.17 5.26 -0.40
N ARG A 415 -12.90 5.25 -0.01
CA ARG A 415 -11.78 4.92 -0.88
C ARG A 415 -10.66 4.23 -0.13
N ILE A 416 -9.76 3.59 -0.86
CA ILE A 416 -8.52 3.07 -0.32
C ILE A 416 -7.43 4.09 -0.61
N ASN A 417 -6.76 4.58 0.42
CA ASN A 417 -5.76 5.64 0.32
C ASN A 417 -4.36 5.07 -0.01
N ALA A 418 -3.37 5.93 -0.17
CA ALA A 418 -1.99 5.55 -0.49
C ALA A 418 -1.25 4.78 0.63
N PHE A 419 -1.87 4.59 1.79
CA PHE A 419 -1.39 3.70 2.87
C PHE A 419 -2.12 2.35 2.89
N ASN A 420 -2.92 2.07 1.86
CA ASN A 420 -3.74 0.86 1.76
C ASN A 420 -4.80 0.74 2.88
N SER A 421 -5.04 1.82 3.62
CA SER A 421 -6.10 1.91 4.63
C SER A 421 -7.34 2.61 4.05
N PHE A 422 -8.40 2.72 4.85
CA PHE A 422 -9.69 3.21 4.37
C PHE A 422 -9.83 4.68 4.68
N SER A 423 -10.20 5.48 3.68
CA SER A 423 -10.69 6.84 3.89
C SER A 423 -12.20 6.83 3.68
N ILE A 424 -12.95 7.39 4.62
CA ILE A 424 -14.41 7.51 4.56
C ILE A 424 -14.79 8.99 4.51
N MET A 425 -15.63 9.35 3.56
CA MET A 425 -16.19 10.69 3.46
C MET A 425 -17.47 10.78 4.30
N LEU A 426 -17.46 11.70 5.26
CA LEU A 426 -18.55 11.95 6.19
C LEU A 426 -19.04 13.38 6.02
N ARG A 427 -20.33 13.60 6.23
CA ARG A 427 -20.95 14.92 6.28
C ARG A 427 -21.21 15.30 7.72
N ARG A 428 -21.22 16.60 8.01
CA ARG A 428 -21.69 17.11 9.30
C ARG A 428 -23.18 16.87 9.44
N ASN A 429 -23.61 16.57 10.65
CA ASN A 429 -25.01 16.42 10.98
C ASN A 429 -25.75 17.75 10.77
N THR A 430 -27.00 17.65 10.35
CA THR A 430 -27.92 18.78 10.18
C THR A 430 -29.29 18.41 10.73
N ASP A 431 -30.16 19.39 10.98
CA ASP A 431 -31.53 19.12 11.44
C ASP A 431 -32.31 18.19 10.48
N ILE A 432 -31.96 18.20 9.19
CA ILE A 432 -32.58 17.38 8.14
C ILE A 432 -31.91 15.99 8.05
N HIS A 433 -30.61 15.93 8.33
CA HIS A 433 -29.79 14.71 8.24
C HIS A 433 -28.98 14.54 9.54
N PRO A 434 -29.60 14.01 10.62
CA PRO A 434 -28.98 13.95 11.95
C PRO A 434 -27.99 12.78 12.15
N ASP A 435 -27.97 11.82 11.23
CA ASP A 435 -27.21 10.56 11.35
C ASP A 435 -26.06 10.46 10.32
N GLU A 436 -25.52 11.59 9.86
CA GLU A 436 -24.43 11.59 8.88
C GLU A 436 -23.11 11.08 9.46
N ASN A 437 -22.93 11.19 10.78
CA ASN A 437 -21.78 10.69 11.51
C ASN A 437 -21.84 9.19 11.89
N ILE A 438 -22.95 8.49 11.59
CA ILE A 438 -23.07 7.05 11.85
C ILE A 438 -22.46 6.26 10.69
N LEU A 439 -21.39 5.52 11.00
CA LEU A 439 -20.70 4.65 10.06
C LEU A 439 -21.03 3.18 10.35
N GLU A 440 -21.54 2.48 9.34
CA GLU A 440 -21.65 1.03 9.34
C GLU A 440 -20.37 0.43 8.76
N ILE A 441 -19.77 -0.55 9.46
CA ILE A 441 -18.56 -1.26 9.04
C ILE A 441 -18.89 -2.75 8.95
N LYS A 442 -18.74 -3.34 7.77
CA LYS A 442 -18.93 -4.78 7.49
C LYS A 442 -17.61 -5.42 7.09
N LEU A 443 -17.01 -6.19 7.98
CA LEU A 443 -15.78 -6.91 7.66
C LEU A 443 -16.06 -8.03 6.66
N PRO A 444 -15.47 -7.99 5.45
CA PRO A 444 -15.67 -9.02 4.44
C PRO A 444 -14.93 -10.31 4.82
N GLU A 445 -15.41 -11.44 4.29
CA GLU A 445 -14.64 -12.69 4.29
C GLU A 445 -13.50 -12.61 3.26
N ASP A 446 -12.34 -13.19 3.57
CA ASP A 446 -11.16 -13.22 2.68
C ASP A 446 -11.51 -13.71 1.27
N LYS A 447 -12.33 -14.77 1.16
CA LYS A 447 -12.78 -15.31 -0.13
C LYS A 447 -13.55 -14.27 -0.95
N SER A 448 -14.36 -13.42 -0.31
CA SER A 448 -15.12 -12.37 -0.98
C SER A 448 -14.19 -11.28 -1.51
N ILE A 449 -13.16 -10.90 -0.75
CA ILE A 449 -12.13 -9.93 -1.18
C ILE A 449 -11.45 -10.42 -2.46
N PHE A 450 -10.91 -11.64 -2.43
CA PHE A 450 -10.20 -12.21 -3.58
C PHE A 450 -11.14 -12.42 -4.78
N ARG A 451 -12.39 -12.84 -4.54
CA ARG A 451 -13.38 -12.96 -5.61
C ARG A 451 -13.64 -11.62 -6.29
N SER A 452 -13.79 -10.53 -5.53
CA SER A 452 -14.00 -9.20 -6.10
C SER A 452 -12.78 -8.72 -6.89
N LEU A 453 -11.56 -8.94 -6.37
CA LEU A 453 -10.31 -8.63 -7.09
C LEU A 453 -10.16 -9.43 -8.40
N ILE A 454 -10.54 -10.71 -8.40
CA ILE A 454 -10.42 -11.60 -9.56
C ILE A 454 -11.53 -11.34 -10.58
N CYS A 455 -12.80 -11.26 -10.15
CA CYS A 455 -13.92 -11.11 -11.07
C CYS A 455 -13.99 -9.72 -11.72
N GLY A 456 -13.15 -8.78 -11.28
CA GLY A 456 -12.90 -7.49 -11.91
C GLY A 456 -13.71 -6.33 -11.37
N GLU A 457 -13.19 -5.13 -11.64
CA GLU A 457 -13.71 -3.84 -11.19
C GLU A 457 -14.61 -3.17 -12.23
N LYS A 458 -15.79 -2.70 -11.83
CA LYS A 458 -16.68 -1.94 -12.71
C LYS A 458 -16.14 -0.52 -12.97
N PHE A 459 -15.74 -0.21 -14.21
CA PHE A 459 -15.33 1.15 -14.64
C PHE A 459 -16.53 2.02 -15.03
N ASP A 460 -17.49 2.18 -14.11
CA ASP A 460 -18.75 2.89 -14.40
C ASP A 460 -18.58 4.36 -14.84
N CYS A 461 -17.46 5.00 -14.48
CA CYS A 461 -17.27 6.45 -14.68
C CYS A 461 -16.48 6.88 -15.92
N ILE A 462 -15.85 5.97 -16.66
CA ILE A 462 -14.92 6.36 -17.75
C ILE A 462 -15.44 6.02 -19.14
N SER A 463 -16.22 4.95 -19.30
CA SER A 463 -16.52 4.46 -20.65
C SER A 463 -18.01 4.42 -20.97
N LYS A 464 -18.40 5.11 -22.03
CA LYS A 464 -19.68 4.90 -22.73
C LYS A 464 -19.64 3.67 -23.64
N ASN A 465 -18.46 3.11 -23.94
CA ASN A 465 -18.27 1.98 -24.83
C ASN A 465 -18.45 0.64 -24.08
N GLU A 466 -19.22 -0.29 -24.67
CA GLU A 466 -19.52 -1.59 -24.05
C GLU A 466 -18.30 -2.52 -23.96
N GLU A 467 -17.34 -2.43 -24.88
CA GLU A 467 -16.11 -3.25 -24.83
C GLU A 467 -15.24 -2.95 -23.60
N ASP A 468 -15.14 -1.67 -23.21
CA ASP A 468 -14.39 -1.23 -22.04
C ASP A 468 -15.14 -1.55 -20.73
N LYS A 469 -16.48 -1.56 -20.76
CA LYS A 469 -17.31 -2.10 -19.66
C LYS A 469 -17.16 -3.62 -19.52
N PHE A 470 -16.95 -4.35 -20.61
CA PHE A 470 -16.75 -5.80 -20.58
C PHE A 470 -15.40 -6.20 -19.98
N LYS A 471 -14.33 -5.45 -20.28
CA LYS A 471 -13.01 -5.61 -19.63
C LYS A 471 -13.01 -5.37 -18.11
N SER A 472 -14.07 -4.73 -17.61
CA SER A 472 -14.27 -4.41 -16.20
C SER A 472 -14.65 -5.66 -15.36
N ARG A 473 -15.13 -6.74 -15.98
CA ARG A 473 -15.38 -8.04 -15.31
C ARG A 473 -14.88 -9.22 -16.13
N PRO A 474 -13.56 -9.50 -16.11
CA PRO A 474 -12.94 -10.46 -17.03
C PRO A 474 -13.33 -11.91 -16.75
N PHE A 475 -13.81 -12.20 -15.53
CA PHE A 475 -14.19 -13.55 -15.12
C PHE A 475 -15.58 -13.55 -14.47
N TYR A 476 -16.40 -14.52 -14.87
CA TYR A 476 -17.70 -14.78 -14.28
C TYR A 476 -17.59 -15.35 -12.87
N HIS A 477 -16.60 -16.23 -12.65
CA HIS A 477 -16.42 -16.95 -11.40
C HIS A 477 -14.96 -17.35 -11.16
N ALA A 478 -14.61 -17.51 -9.89
CA ALA A 478 -13.37 -18.14 -9.45
C ALA A 478 -13.66 -19.04 -8.24
N GLU A 479 -13.07 -20.23 -8.24
CA GLU A 479 -13.14 -21.19 -7.14
C GLU A 479 -11.79 -21.87 -6.92
N HIS A 480 -11.62 -22.51 -5.77
CA HIS A 480 -10.37 -23.23 -5.50
C HIS A 480 -10.15 -24.32 -6.54
N SER A 481 -8.96 -24.33 -7.13
CA SER A 481 -8.54 -25.43 -7.98
C SER A 481 -8.37 -26.70 -7.17
N ASP A 482 -8.26 -27.86 -7.83
CA ASP A 482 -8.00 -29.10 -7.12
C ASP A 482 -6.68 -29.03 -6.32
N LYS A 483 -5.63 -28.43 -6.88
CA LYS A 483 -4.40 -28.12 -6.14
C LYS A 483 -4.68 -27.25 -4.91
N GLY A 484 -5.50 -26.21 -5.07
CA GLY A 484 -5.90 -25.30 -3.99
C GLY A 484 -6.66 -26.01 -2.86
N LYS A 485 -7.56 -26.94 -3.20
CA LYS A 485 -8.28 -27.78 -2.21
C LYS A 485 -7.30 -28.67 -1.44
N TYR A 486 -6.32 -29.29 -2.12
CA TYR A 486 -5.28 -30.09 -1.47
C TYR A 486 -4.40 -29.25 -0.56
N LEU A 487 -3.93 -28.08 -1.01
CA LEU A 487 -3.12 -27.15 -0.21
C LEU A 487 -3.87 -26.71 1.05
N LYS A 488 -5.13 -26.29 0.93
CA LYS A 488 -5.98 -25.93 2.07
C LYS A 488 -6.13 -27.08 3.06
N GLY A 489 -6.33 -28.29 2.55
CA GLY A 489 -6.40 -29.51 3.36
C GLY A 489 -5.09 -29.79 4.11
N VAL A 490 -3.94 -29.60 3.45
CA VAL A 490 -2.62 -29.75 4.10
C VAL A 490 -2.44 -28.72 5.21
N ILE A 491 -2.69 -27.44 4.94
CA ILE A 491 -2.56 -26.37 5.93
C ILE A 491 -3.47 -26.63 7.14
N SER A 492 -4.66 -27.21 6.94
CA SER A 492 -5.58 -27.54 8.05
C SER A 492 -5.10 -28.65 8.99
N LEU A 493 -4.00 -29.36 8.66
CA LEU A 493 -3.33 -30.28 9.58
C LEU A 493 -2.43 -29.54 10.59
N PHE A 494 -2.11 -28.27 10.32
CA PHE A 494 -1.28 -27.41 11.14
C PHE A 494 -2.16 -26.40 11.89
N GLU A 495 -1.56 -25.71 12.87
CA GLU A 495 -2.23 -24.60 13.55
C GLU A 495 -2.55 -23.46 12.57
N ASP A 496 -1.59 -23.10 11.70
CA ASP A 496 -1.74 -22.11 10.65
C ASP A 496 -0.69 -22.28 9.53
N LEU A 497 -0.70 -21.34 8.56
CA LEU A 497 0.26 -21.31 7.45
C LEU A 497 1.70 -21.14 7.94
N SER A 498 1.95 -20.35 8.99
CA SER A 498 3.29 -20.08 9.50
C SER A 498 3.91 -21.36 10.10
N SER A 499 3.12 -22.10 10.86
CA SER A 499 3.52 -23.39 11.44
C SER A 499 3.84 -24.41 10.36
N ALA A 500 3.02 -24.47 9.31
CA ALA A 500 3.27 -25.35 8.16
C ALA A 500 4.55 -24.94 7.41
N TYR A 501 4.75 -23.64 7.21
CA TYR A 501 5.93 -23.08 6.54
C TYR A 501 7.21 -23.48 7.26
N PHE A 502 7.34 -23.22 8.56
CA PHE A 502 8.56 -23.50 9.31
C PHE A 502 8.92 -25.00 9.32
N LEU A 503 7.93 -25.89 9.38
CA LEU A 503 8.19 -27.33 9.30
C LEU A 503 8.68 -27.75 7.91
N PHE A 504 8.12 -27.18 6.83
CA PHE A 504 8.53 -27.50 5.46
C PHE A 504 9.80 -26.76 5.01
N GLU A 505 10.16 -25.65 5.66
CA GLU A 505 11.43 -24.95 5.48
C GLU A 505 12.59 -25.78 6.03
N ASP A 506 12.37 -26.48 7.15
CA ASP A 506 13.35 -27.42 7.73
C ASP A 506 13.70 -28.54 6.75
N ASN A 507 15.00 -28.67 6.44
CA ASN A 507 15.48 -29.60 5.42
C ASN A 507 15.31 -31.06 5.85
N PHE A 508 15.51 -31.37 7.13
CA PHE A 508 15.35 -32.71 7.67
C PHE A 508 13.90 -33.19 7.51
N TRP A 509 12.93 -32.43 8.01
CA TRP A 509 11.52 -32.82 7.95
C TRP A 509 10.99 -32.90 6.52
N ARG A 510 11.34 -31.92 5.67
CA ARG A 510 10.98 -31.95 4.24
C ARG A 510 11.50 -33.22 3.56
N ARG A 511 12.79 -33.56 3.74
CA ARG A 511 13.41 -34.76 3.17
C ARG A 511 12.76 -36.04 3.69
N ILE A 512 12.49 -36.12 4.99
CA ILE A 512 11.79 -37.25 5.61
C ILE A 512 10.41 -37.44 4.97
N PHE A 513 9.62 -36.38 4.81
CA PHE A 513 8.29 -36.48 4.21
C PHE A 513 8.33 -36.84 2.72
N GLU A 514 9.32 -36.35 1.97
CA GLU A 514 9.56 -36.77 0.59
C GLU A 514 9.88 -38.27 0.51
N MET A 515 10.80 -38.75 1.36
CA MET A 515 11.16 -40.15 1.44
C MET A 515 9.94 -41.02 1.76
N MET A 516 9.14 -40.66 2.77
CA MET A 516 7.90 -41.36 3.14
C MET A 516 6.80 -41.28 2.06
N SER A 517 6.92 -40.33 1.13
CA SER A 517 6.02 -40.14 -0.01
C SER A 517 6.50 -40.81 -1.31
N ASN A 518 7.53 -41.68 -1.23
CA ASN A 518 8.17 -42.32 -2.40
C ASN A 518 8.78 -41.33 -3.40
N LYS A 519 9.16 -40.12 -2.96
CA LYS A 519 10.01 -39.20 -3.73
C LYS A 519 11.44 -39.33 -3.17
N ASN A 520 12.32 -40.02 -3.90
CA ASN A 520 13.71 -40.15 -3.50
C ASN A 520 14.60 -39.77 -4.68
N PHE A 521 14.90 -38.48 -4.80
CA PHE A 521 15.59 -37.90 -5.96
C PHE A 521 16.93 -38.59 -6.30
N LEU A 522 17.69 -39.05 -5.29
CA LEU A 522 18.99 -39.71 -5.49
C LEU A 522 18.85 -41.13 -6.06
N ASN A 523 17.85 -41.89 -5.61
CA ASN A 523 17.51 -43.17 -6.23
C ASN A 523 16.79 -42.98 -7.56
N ASP A 524 16.13 -41.84 -7.73
CA ASP A 524 15.34 -41.54 -8.91
C ASP A 524 16.20 -41.30 -10.13
N GLU A 525 17.26 -40.49 -10.05
CA GLU A 525 18.20 -40.30 -11.17
C GLU A 525 18.91 -41.60 -11.54
N LYS A 526 19.30 -42.42 -10.55
CA LYS A 526 19.90 -43.74 -10.80
C LYS A 526 18.92 -44.67 -11.50
N THR A 527 17.68 -44.71 -11.03
CA THR A 527 16.63 -45.56 -11.58
C THR A 527 16.19 -45.08 -12.97
N GLU A 528 16.11 -43.76 -13.19
CA GLU A 528 15.83 -43.15 -14.48
C GLU A 528 16.95 -43.44 -15.48
N LYS A 529 18.22 -43.34 -15.07
CA LYS A 529 19.37 -43.77 -15.89
C LYS A 529 19.30 -45.26 -16.23
N ILE A 530 18.89 -46.12 -15.28
CA ILE A 530 18.70 -47.55 -15.52
C ILE A 530 17.56 -47.79 -16.53
N ILE A 531 16.42 -47.11 -16.36
CA ILE A 531 15.27 -47.18 -17.28
C ILE A 531 15.70 -46.69 -18.67
N PHE A 532 16.40 -45.57 -18.74
CA PHE A 532 16.94 -44.98 -19.96
C PHE A 532 17.85 -45.95 -20.69
N ASN A 533 18.82 -46.54 -19.99
CA ASN A 533 19.74 -47.51 -20.59
C ASN A 533 18.97 -48.75 -21.10
N LYS A 534 18.01 -49.26 -20.32
CA LYS A 534 17.17 -50.40 -20.73
C LYS A 534 16.25 -50.09 -21.93
N LEU A 535 15.70 -48.88 -22.00
CA LEU A 535 14.88 -48.43 -23.14
C LEU A 535 15.75 -48.23 -24.38
N LYS A 536 16.94 -47.65 -24.22
CA LYS A 536 17.94 -47.47 -25.28
C LYS A 536 18.41 -48.81 -25.86
N GLU A 537 18.55 -49.84 -25.02
CA GLU A 537 18.91 -51.20 -25.45
C GLU A 537 17.76 -51.98 -26.10
N LYS A 538 16.50 -51.68 -25.80
CA LYS A 538 15.35 -52.47 -26.30
C LYS A 538 14.64 -51.86 -27.51
N ILE A 539 14.71 -50.53 -27.68
CA ILE A 539 14.14 -49.84 -28.84
C ILE A 539 15.17 -49.89 -29.98
N ILE A 540 15.43 -51.09 -30.51
CA ILE A 540 16.46 -51.31 -31.55
C ILE A 540 15.90 -51.34 -32.97
N SER A 541 14.60 -51.55 -33.20
CA SER A 541 14.04 -51.44 -34.55
C SER A 541 12.53 -51.26 -34.55
N GLY A 542 12.04 -50.21 -35.22
CA GLY A 542 10.64 -50.13 -35.66
C GLY A 542 9.93 -48.78 -35.51
N MET A 543 10.46 -47.79 -34.78
CA MET A 543 9.84 -46.46 -34.70
C MET A 543 10.89 -45.35 -34.83
N ASP A 544 10.64 -44.43 -35.75
CA ASP A 544 11.50 -43.30 -36.11
C ASP A 544 11.51 -42.23 -35.00
N PHE A 545 12.14 -42.54 -33.86
CA PHE A 545 12.45 -41.56 -32.81
C PHE A 545 13.65 -40.70 -33.25
N LYS A 546 13.45 -39.87 -34.29
CA LYS A 546 14.42 -38.87 -34.79
C LYS A 546 14.59 -37.71 -33.79
N ASN A 547 15.22 -38.02 -32.67
CA ASN A 547 15.99 -37.21 -31.72
C ASN A 547 16.19 -38.08 -30.46
N SER A 548 17.04 -39.10 -30.60
CA SER A 548 17.03 -40.32 -29.80
C SER A 548 17.17 -40.07 -28.30
N ASP A 549 18.13 -39.26 -27.85
CA ASP A 549 18.41 -39.15 -26.41
C ASP A 549 17.42 -38.26 -25.64
N ASN A 550 16.89 -37.18 -26.23
CA ASN A 550 15.91 -36.32 -25.54
C ASN A 550 14.53 -36.99 -25.46
N ASN A 551 14.11 -37.69 -26.51
CA ASN A 551 12.84 -38.44 -26.50
C ASN A 551 12.92 -39.67 -25.57
N LEU A 552 14.07 -40.36 -25.54
CA LEU A 552 14.30 -41.45 -24.58
C LEU A 552 14.36 -40.95 -23.14
N LYS A 553 14.94 -39.78 -22.86
CA LYS A 553 14.90 -39.15 -21.54
C LYS A 553 13.46 -38.84 -21.12
N TRP A 554 12.68 -38.22 -22.01
CA TRP A 554 11.26 -37.97 -21.75
C TRP A 554 10.49 -39.27 -21.45
N LEU A 555 10.68 -40.31 -22.27
CA LEU A 555 10.00 -41.60 -22.08
C LEU A 555 10.44 -42.30 -20.79
N SER A 556 11.72 -42.20 -20.43
CA SER A 556 12.25 -42.76 -19.18
C SER A 556 11.62 -42.09 -17.97
N GLY A 557 11.58 -40.75 -17.96
CA GLY A 557 10.88 -39.97 -16.95
C GLY A 557 9.38 -40.29 -16.90
N TYR A 558 8.73 -40.48 -18.06
CA TYR A 558 7.32 -40.85 -18.14
C TYR A 558 7.03 -42.24 -17.56
N VAL A 559 7.79 -43.27 -17.94
CA VAL A 559 7.68 -44.65 -17.44
C VAL A 559 7.94 -44.69 -15.94
N MET A 560 8.94 -43.94 -15.47
CA MET A 560 9.26 -43.85 -14.07
C MET A 560 8.11 -43.20 -13.26
N ASN A 561 7.54 -42.12 -13.77
CA ASN A 561 6.39 -41.46 -13.16
C ASN A 561 5.16 -42.38 -13.10
N LEU A 562 4.90 -43.17 -14.15
CA LEU A 562 3.85 -44.20 -14.14
C LEU A 562 4.13 -45.29 -13.10
N SER A 563 5.37 -45.80 -13.04
CA SER A 563 5.78 -46.81 -12.05
C SER A 563 5.56 -46.32 -10.61
N LYS A 564 5.92 -45.08 -10.30
CA LYS A 564 5.69 -44.47 -8.98
C LYS A 564 4.20 -44.26 -8.67
N LYS A 565 3.39 -43.96 -9.68
CA LYS A 565 1.92 -43.87 -9.53
C LYS A 565 1.31 -45.23 -9.17
N GLU A 566 1.83 -46.31 -9.74
CA GLU A 566 1.34 -47.68 -9.50
C GLU A 566 1.97 -48.36 -8.27
N ALA A 567 3.15 -47.93 -7.83
CA ALA A 567 3.84 -48.45 -6.65
C ALA A 567 3.11 -48.06 -5.34
N LYS A 568 2.13 -48.89 -4.94
CA LYS A 568 1.29 -48.71 -3.74
C LYS A 568 1.99 -49.01 -2.40
N SER A 569 3.31 -49.11 -2.32
CA SER A 569 3.94 -49.40 -1.02
C SER A 569 3.87 -48.19 -0.10
N GLU A 570 3.11 -48.32 0.98
CA GLU A 570 3.21 -47.42 2.13
C GLU A 570 4.58 -47.60 2.80
N ILE A 571 5.23 -46.47 3.10
CA ILE A 571 6.47 -46.44 3.88
C ILE A 571 6.10 -46.25 5.34
N HIS A 572 6.73 -47.07 6.19
CA HIS A 572 6.54 -47.07 7.63
C HIS A 572 7.92 -47.01 8.28
N TYR A 573 8.20 -45.97 9.06
CA TYR A 573 9.48 -45.78 9.76
C TYR A 573 9.29 -46.01 11.25
N CYS A 574 10.27 -46.64 11.88
CA CYS A 574 10.37 -46.68 13.34
C CYS A 574 11.29 -45.56 13.83
N PHE A 575 11.33 -45.32 15.15
CA PHE A 575 12.16 -44.26 15.73
C PHE A 575 13.63 -44.32 15.29
N GLN A 576 14.19 -45.53 15.17
CA GLN A 576 15.60 -45.71 14.77
C GLN A 576 15.86 -45.25 13.33
N ASP A 577 14.87 -45.31 12.44
CA ASP A 577 15.00 -44.80 11.08
C ASP A 577 15.12 -43.26 11.09
N TYR A 578 14.29 -42.56 11.89
CA TYR A 578 14.39 -41.10 12.05
C TYR A 578 15.71 -40.68 12.68
N LYS A 579 16.13 -41.37 13.76
CA LYS A 579 17.40 -41.10 14.44
C LYS A 579 18.59 -41.17 13.49
N LYS A 580 18.65 -42.21 12.66
CA LYS A 580 19.72 -42.40 11.69
C LYS A 580 19.78 -41.26 10.67
N GLU A 581 18.63 -40.83 10.14
CA GLU A 581 18.59 -39.73 9.17
C GLU A 581 18.92 -38.38 9.84
N ALA A 582 18.48 -38.16 11.08
CA ALA A 582 18.80 -36.97 11.87
C ALA A 582 20.30 -36.85 12.15
N GLU A 583 20.94 -37.94 12.58
CA GLU A 583 22.39 -37.99 12.78
C GLU A 583 23.15 -37.70 11.48
N ALA A 584 22.69 -38.25 10.35
CA ALA A 584 23.31 -38.00 9.05
C ALA A 584 23.19 -36.54 8.60
N GLU A 585 22.02 -35.93 8.80
CA GLU A 585 21.77 -34.51 8.52
C GLU A 585 22.65 -33.61 9.40
N LEU A 586 22.71 -33.88 10.70
CA LEU A 586 23.53 -33.12 11.65
C LEU A 586 25.02 -33.19 11.33
N ILE A 587 25.52 -34.36 10.91
CA ILE A 587 26.90 -34.51 10.43
C ILE A 587 27.13 -33.58 9.24
N GLU A 588 26.20 -33.52 8.29
CA GLU A 588 26.30 -32.63 7.13
C GLU A 588 26.27 -31.15 7.54
N PHE A 589 25.38 -30.79 8.46
CA PHE A 589 25.29 -29.44 9.02
C PHE A 589 26.59 -28.98 9.69
N ASN A 590 27.24 -29.86 10.45
CA ASN A 590 28.44 -29.53 11.20
C ASN A 590 29.71 -29.46 10.31
N LYS A 591 29.69 -29.96 9.06
CA LYS A 591 30.87 -29.97 8.17
C LYS A 591 31.47 -28.58 7.91
N SER A 592 30.64 -27.54 7.86
CA SER A 592 31.07 -26.17 7.56
C SER A 592 31.34 -25.32 8.81
N ARG A 593 31.26 -25.91 10.03
CA ARG A 593 31.32 -25.20 11.31
C ARG A 593 32.60 -25.50 12.09
N GLN A 594 33.07 -24.50 12.84
CA GLN A 594 34.19 -24.65 13.78
C GLN A 594 33.83 -25.65 14.90
N PRO A 595 34.78 -26.43 15.44
CA PRO A 595 34.52 -27.46 16.46
C PRO A 595 33.72 -26.97 17.67
N ASP A 596 34.04 -25.78 18.20
CA ASP A 596 33.38 -25.21 19.37
C ASP A 596 31.96 -24.65 19.09
N SER A 597 31.53 -24.67 17.83
CA SER A 597 30.21 -24.21 17.38
C SER A 597 29.39 -25.33 16.72
N GLN A 598 29.80 -26.60 16.90
CA GLN A 598 29.06 -27.76 16.43
C GLN A 598 27.89 -28.10 17.36
N PHE A 599 26.80 -28.55 16.76
CA PHE A 599 25.64 -29.05 17.49
C PHE A 599 25.80 -30.54 17.77
N SER A 600 25.41 -31.00 18.95
CA SER A 600 25.32 -32.42 19.31
C SER A 600 23.89 -32.89 19.12
N PHE A 601 23.70 -34.16 18.75
CA PHE A 601 22.38 -34.78 18.65
C PHE A 601 21.75 -35.05 20.02
N ASN A 602 20.44 -34.83 20.14
CA ASN A 602 19.63 -34.95 21.34
C ASN A 602 18.42 -35.81 21.01
N GLU A 603 18.44 -37.03 21.53
CA GLU A 603 17.36 -37.97 21.32
C GLU A 603 16.02 -37.49 21.91
N SER A 604 16.05 -36.62 22.93
CA SER A 604 14.84 -36.05 23.53
C SER A 604 14.14 -35.11 22.56
N ASP A 605 14.88 -34.20 21.92
CA ASP A 605 14.32 -33.19 21.04
C ASP A 605 13.63 -33.86 19.84
N LEU A 606 14.27 -34.86 19.23
CA LEU A 606 13.66 -35.65 18.14
C LEU A 606 12.38 -36.40 18.59
N LYS A 607 12.33 -36.88 19.84
CA LYS A 607 11.11 -37.54 20.37
C LYS A 607 9.98 -36.54 20.59
N ASP A 608 10.32 -35.33 21.05
CA ASP A 608 9.35 -34.27 21.28
C ASP A 608 8.77 -33.81 19.93
N ASP A 609 9.61 -33.56 18.92
CA ASP A 609 9.16 -33.23 17.56
C ASP A 609 8.24 -34.31 16.98
N LEU A 610 8.62 -35.59 17.08
CA LEU A 610 7.77 -36.71 16.62
C LEU A 610 6.44 -36.75 17.36
N SER A 611 6.45 -36.47 18.66
CA SER A 611 5.24 -36.43 19.48
C SER A 611 4.30 -35.30 19.03
N ASP A 612 4.84 -34.13 18.68
CA ASP A 612 4.06 -33.01 18.15
C ASP A 612 3.47 -33.32 16.77
N LEU A 613 4.25 -33.95 15.87
CA LEU A 613 3.75 -34.37 14.55
C LEU A 613 2.64 -35.44 14.67
N VAL A 614 2.72 -36.33 15.65
CA VAL A 614 1.66 -37.31 15.94
C VAL A 614 0.42 -36.61 16.49
N LYS A 615 0.59 -35.67 17.41
CA LYS A 615 -0.50 -34.88 18.00
C LYS A 615 -1.27 -34.08 16.94
N GLN A 616 -0.58 -33.57 15.93
CA GLN A 616 -1.15 -32.84 14.79
C GLN A 616 -1.74 -33.76 13.70
N ASN A 617 -1.67 -35.10 13.86
CA ASN A 617 -2.04 -36.09 12.85
C ASN A 617 -1.29 -35.94 11.51
N ILE A 618 -0.09 -35.34 11.54
CA ILE A 618 0.83 -35.30 10.41
C ILE A 618 1.46 -36.69 10.24
N LEU A 619 1.91 -37.27 11.35
CA LEU A 619 2.32 -38.67 11.45
C LEU A 619 1.24 -39.49 12.13
N LEU A 620 0.96 -40.67 11.58
CA LEU A 620 0.03 -41.64 12.13
C LEU A 620 0.80 -42.81 12.71
N THR A 621 0.47 -43.18 13.95
CA THR A 621 1.17 -44.21 14.71
C THR A 621 0.48 -45.56 14.58
N GLY A 622 1.26 -46.64 14.48
CA GLY A 622 0.74 -48.00 14.40
C GLY A 622 1.80 -49.09 14.60
N PHE A 623 1.38 -50.34 14.41
CA PHE A 623 2.22 -51.53 14.56
C PHE A 623 2.34 -52.29 13.23
N LYS A 624 3.46 -53.01 13.03
CA LYS A 624 3.72 -53.81 11.82
C LYS A 624 4.10 -55.26 12.14
N PRO A 625 3.21 -56.01 12.82
CA PRO A 625 3.51 -57.36 13.28
C PRO A 625 3.64 -58.34 12.11
N LYS A 626 4.51 -59.34 12.28
CA LYS A 626 4.66 -60.45 11.32
C LYS A 626 3.55 -61.47 11.55
N CYS A 627 2.70 -61.71 10.55
CA CYS A 627 1.69 -62.76 10.64
C CYS A 627 2.37 -64.14 10.80
N PRO A 628 2.05 -64.93 11.83
CA PRO A 628 2.68 -66.23 12.05
C PRO A 628 2.25 -67.28 11.02
N TYR A 629 1.13 -67.07 10.34
CA TYR A 629 0.60 -68.01 9.34
C TYR A 629 1.18 -67.76 7.94
N CYS A 630 0.98 -66.57 7.35
CA CYS A 630 1.43 -66.28 5.99
C CYS A 630 2.74 -65.47 5.92
N GLY A 631 3.31 -65.07 7.06
CA GLY A 631 4.56 -64.29 7.12
C GLY A 631 4.43 -62.81 6.72
N SER A 632 3.25 -62.34 6.28
CA SER A 632 3.07 -60.95 5.84
C SER A 632 3.30 -59.95 6.98
N ARG A 633 3.97 -58.83 6.69
CA ARG A 633 4.13 -57.68 7.59
C ARG A 633 3.28 -56.52 7.11
N ILE A 634 2.09 -56.38 7.71
CA ILE A 634 1.10 -55.37 7.34
C ILE A 634 1.04 -54.34 8.47
N TRP A 635 0.97 -53.06 8.14
CA TRP A 635 0.84 -51.99 9.12
C TRP A 635 -0.63 -51.81 9.54
N TYR A 636 -0.83 -51.60 10.84
CA TYR A 636 -2.13 -51.35 11.46
C TYR A 636 -2.05 -50.08 12.30
N HIS A 637 -2.90 -49.11 11.97
CA HIS A 637 -3.08 -47.89 12.78
C HIS A 637 -3.45 -48.25 14.23
N ILE A 638 -2.93 -47.50 15.22
CA ILE A 638 -3.12 -47.79 16.65
C ILE A 638 -4.59 -47.98 17.05
N ASN A 639 -5.48 -47.10 16.56
CA ASN A 639 -6.94 -47.19 16.81
C ASN A 639 -7.61 -48.45 16.24
N ASN A 640 -6.93 -49.21 15.38
CA ASN A 640 -7.44 -50.44 14.76
C ASN A 640 -6.76 -51.70 15.32
N VAL A 641 -5.90 -51.55 16.34
CA VAL A 641 -5.14 -52.66 16.93
C VAL A 641 -5.79 -53.06 18.25
N HIS A 642 -5.99 -54.37 18.40
CA HIS A 642 -6.52 -55.01 19.60
C HIS A 642 -5.57 -56.12 20.04
N GLN A 643 -5.76 -56.69 21.23
CA GLN A 643 -4.92 -57.80 21.73
C GLN A 643 -4.89 -58.99 20.75
N GLN A 644 -6.01 -59.27 20.07
CA GLN A 644 -6.08 -60.18 18.93
C GLN A 644 -6.37 -59.38 17.65
N ILE A 645 -5.52 -59.54 16.63
CA ILE A 645 -5.67 -58.89 15.33
C ILE A 645 -5.95 -59.90 14.23
N LYS A 646 -6.71 -59.47 13.22
CA LYS A 646 -6.99 -60.25 12.01
C LYS A 646 -6.02 -59.81 10.91
N CYS A 647 -5.24 -60.74 10.36
CA CYS A 647 -4.35 -60.48 9.23
C CYS A 647 -5.16 -59.95 8.03
N ARG A 648 -4.88 -58.73 7.56
CA ARG A 648 -5.54 -58.15 6.36
C ARG A 648 -5.20 -58.88 5.06
N GLY A 649 -4.13 -59.70 5.05
CA GLY A 649 -3.74 -60.52 3.91
C GLY A 649 -4.47 -61.86 3.86
N CYS A 650 -4.20 -62.75 4.82
CA CYS A 650 -4.74 -64.12 4.83
C CYS A 650 -5.98 -64.33 5.73
N GLY A 651 -6.38 -63.33 6.51
CA GLY A 651 -7.52 -63.42 7.43
C GLY A 651 -7.26 -64.15 8.76
N TYR A 652 -6.05 -64.72 8.98
CA TYR A 652 -5.70 -65.41 10.22
C TYR A 652 -5.75 -64.49 11.44
N LYS A 653 -6.37 -64.94 12.54
CA LYS A 653 -6.42 -64.21 13.81
C LYS A 653 -5.25 -64.63 14.69
N PHE A 654 -4.48 -63.67 15.19
CA PHE A 654 -3.35 -63.93 16.08
C PHE A 654 -3.21 -62.84 17.14
N SER A 655 -2.58 -63.18 18.26
CA SER A 655 -2.26 -62.21 19.32
C SER A 655 -1.12 -61.31 18.90
N LEU A 656 -1.19 -60.03 19.22
CA LEU A 656 -0.07 -59.11 19.05
C LEU A 656 1.11 -59.60 19.93
N PRO A 657 2.36 -59.61 19.41
CA PRO A 657 3.53 -59.98 20.21
C PRO A 657 3.73 -59.06 21.42
N SER A 658 4.44 -59.56 22.44
CA SER A 658 4.70 -58.82 23.69
C SER A 658 5.59 -57.59 23.49
N GLU A 659 6.45 -57.62 22.47
CA GLU A 659 7.35 -56.53 22.10
C GLU A 659 7.20 -56.22 20.61
N GLU A 660 6.74 -55.01 20.30
CA GLU A 660 6.62 -54.50 18.93
C GLU A 660 7.11 -53.06 18.87
N TYR A 661 7.76 -52.69 17.76
CA TYR A 661 8.18 -51.32 17.53
C TYR A 661 6.99 -50.45 17.11
N TRP A 662 7.02 -49.19 17.52
CA TRP A 662 6.17 -48.16 16.95
C TRP A 662 6.62 -47.84 15.53
N TYR A 663 5.66 -47.84 14.61
CA TYR A 663 5.86 -47.45 13.22
C TYR A 663 4.96 -46.27 12.88
N TYR A 664 5.57 -45.26 12.28
CA TYR A 664 4.94 -44.03 11.84
C TYR A 664 4.73 -44.05 10.33
N THR A 665 3.59 -43.53 9.89
CA THR A 665 3.31 -43.30 8.47
C THR A 665 2.76 -41.90 8.26
N LEU A 666 3.04 -41.32 7.10
CA LEU A 666 2.59 -39.96 6.80
C LEU A 666 1.09 -39.94 6.55
N ASN A 667 0.42 -38.88 7.00
CA ASN A 667 -0.99 -38.64 6.68
C ASN A 667 -1.21 -38.76 5.16
N THR A 668 -2.24 -39.50 4.75
CA THR A 668 -2.50 -39.78 3.33
C THR A 668 -2.73 -38.50 2.52
N LEU A 669 -3.32 -37.46 3.12
CA LEU A 669 -3.50 -36.17 2.47
C LEU A 669 -2.16 -35.50 2.16
N LEU A 670 -1.28 -35.43 3.16
CA LEU A 670 0.05 -34.84 3.04
C LEU A 670 0.93 -35.62 2.06
N LYS A 671 0.90 -36.94 2.14
CA LYS A 671 1.57 -37.83 1.19
C LYS A 671 1.15 -37.54 -0.25
N LYS A 672 -0.15 -37.46 -0.52
CA LYS A 672 -0.67 -37.16 -1.86
C LYS A 672 -0.28 -35.75 -2.33
N ALA A 673 -0.31 -34.77 -1.43
CA ALA A 673 0.06 -33.39 -1.71
C ALA A 673 1.53 -33.29 -2.17
N ILE A 674 2.44 -33.94 -1.43
CA ILE A 674 3.85 -34.06 -1.77
C ILE A 674 4.03 -34.83 -3.08
N GLN A 675 3.37 -35.98 -3.24
CA GLN A 675 3.62 -36.88 -4.36
C GLN A 675 3.10 -36.36 -5.71
N PHE A 676 1.89 -35.75 -5.73
CA PHE A 676 1.15 -35.56 -6.98
C PHE A 676 0.73 -34.11 -7.29
N HIS A 677 0.61 -33.23 -6.30
CA HIS A 677 -0.10 -31.96 -6.49
C HIS A 677 0.78 -30.71 -6.54
N GLY A 678 2.09 -30.85 -6.28
CA GLY A 678 3.02 -29.70 -6.36
C GLY A 678 2.68 -28.57 -5.40
N THR A 679 1.99 -28.86 -4.29
CA THR A 679 1.49 -27.86 -3.35
C THR A 679 2.56 -27.36 -2.38
N ILE A 680 3.65 -28.12 -2.18
CA ILE A 680 4.70 -27.75 -1.23
C ILE A 680 5.47 -26.49 -1.65
N PRO A 681 5.91 -26.33 -2.92
CA PRO A 681 6.47 -25.06 -3.39
C PRO A 681 5.55 -23.87 -3.15
N VAL A 682 4.25 -24.02 -3.43
CA VAL A 682 3.23 -22.96 -3.22
C VAL A 682 3.12 -22.61 -1.74
N LEU A 683 3.08 -23.63 -0.85
CA LEU A 683 3.06 -23.44 0.61
C LEU A 683 4.28 -22.64 1.08
N LEU A 684 5.47 -23.01 0.61
CA LEU A 684 6.72 -22.35 0.97
C LEU A 684 6.74 -20.87 0.54
N VAL A 685 6.31 -20.59 -0.70
CA VAL A 685 6.22 -19.21 -1.20
C VAL A 685 5.22 -18.39 -0.40
N LEU A 686 4.02 -18.92 -0.12
CA LEU A 686 3.02 -18.22 0.71
C LEU A 686 3.51 -18.00 2.14
N GLY A 687 4.17 -19.00 2.73
CA GLY A 687 4.71 -18.94 4.08
C GLY A 687 5.84 -17.91 4.23
N GLN A 688 6.75 -17.85 3.25
CA GLN A 688 7.79 -16.83 3.25
C GLN A 688 7.21 -15.42 3.01
N LEU A 689 6.21 -15.28 2.13
CA LEU A 689 5.50 -14.00 1.97
C LEU A 689 4.79 -13.56 3.25
N LEU A 690 4.23 -14.48 4.03
CA LEU A 690 3.71 -14.19 5.36
C LEU A 690 4.84 -13.76 6.31
N SER A 691 5.97 -14.47 6.33
CA SER A 691 7.12 -14.12 7.17
C SER A 691 7.74 -12.77 6.80
N ASP A 692 7.69 -12.37 5.54
CA ASP A 692 8.19 -11.08 5.03
C ASP A 692 7.20 -9.93 5.29
N ALA A 693 5.94 -10.23 5.61
CA ALA A 693 4.90 -9.22 5.82
C ALA A 693 5.15 -8.42 7.09
N ARG A 694 4.93 -7.10 7.03
CA ARG A 694 5.21 -6.20 8.16
C ARG A 694 3.98 -5.82 8.96
N SER A 695 2.84 -5.69 8.27
CA SER A 695 1.63 -5.04 8.80
C SER A 695 0.35 -5.74 8.38
N SER A 696 0.30 -6.44 7.24
CA SER A 696 -0.92 -7.12 6.76
C SER A 696 -0.59 -8.33 5.90
N PHE A 697 -1.33 -9.42 6.08
CA PHE A 697 -1.28 -10.56 5.17
C PHE A 697 -2.64 -11.23 5.03
N LEU A 698 -3.12 -11.37 3.80
CA LEU A 698 -4.27 -12.20 3.44
C LEU A 698 -3.84 -13.12 2.31
N TYR A 699 -4.34 -14.35 2.26
CA TYR A 699 -4.05 -15.23 1.14
C TYR A 699 -5.22 -16.13 0.81
N ASN A 700 -5.15 -16.72 -0.38
CA ASN A 700 -6.00 -17.81 -0.76
C ASN A 700 -5.18 -18.94 -1.39
N ALA A 701 -5.65 -20.17 -1.22
CA ALA A 701 -5.09 -21.29 -1.95
C ALA A 701 -5.48 -21.20 -3.45
N SER A 702 -4.71 -21.84 -4.32
CA SER A 702 -4.78 -21.70 -5.77
C SER A 702 -6.21 -21.73 -6.35
N PHE A 703 -6.47 -20.87 -7.34
CA PHE A 703 -7.80 -20.64 -7.92
C PHE A 703 -7.87 -21.11 -9.37
N ASP A 704 -9.01 -21.65 -9.78
CA ASP A 704 -9.42 -21.79 -11.18
C ASP A 704 -10.28 -20.59 -11.60
N LEU A 705 -10.06 -20.11 -12.83
CA LEU A 705 -10.73 -18.96 -13.42
C LEU A 705 -11.71 -19.39 -14.51
N PHE A 706 -12.90 -18.77 -14.52
CA PHE A 706 -13.97 -19.09 -15.48
C PHE A 706 -14.48 -17.82 -16.17
N LYS A 707 -14.39 -17.79 -17.50
CA LYS A 707 -14.91 -16.66 -18.30
C LYS A 707 -16.44 -16.65 -18.36
N ASN A 708 -17.07 -17.80 -18.62
CA ASN A 708 -18.53 -17.92 -18.66
C ASN A 708 -19.07 -19.07 -17.80
N LYS A 709 -20.38 -19.01 -17.51
CA LYS A 709 -21.09 -20.04 -16.74
C LYS A 709 -21.10 -21.37 -17.50
N GLY A 710 -20.58 -22.43 -16.87
CA GLY A 710 -20.60 -23.80 -17.41
C GLY A 710 -19.46 -24.12 -18.40
N GLU A 711 -18.53 -23.20 -18.61
CA GLU A 711 -17.32 -23.45 -19.42
C GLU A 711 -16.21 -24.12 -18.59
N LYS A 712 -15.20 -24.67 -19.30
CA LYS A 712 -13.97 -25.17 -18.69
C LYS A 712 -13.12 -24.01 -18.14
N THR A 713 -12.30 -24.30 -17.13
CA THR A 713 -11.32 -23.34 -16.60
C THR A 713 -10.47 -22.77 -17.73
N CYS A 714 -10.34 -21.44 -17.77
CA CYS A 714 -9.43 -20.75 -18.70
C CYS A 714 -8.01 -20.67 -18.14
N GLY A 715 -7.83 -21.04 -16.88
CA GLY A 715 -6.53 -21.19 -16.25
C GLY A 715 -6.58 -21.10 -14.73
N ASP A 716 -5.48 -21.50 -14.11
CA ASP A 716 -5.25 -21.45 -12.68
C ASP A 716 -4.30 -20.32 -12.27
N LEU A 717 -4.44 -19.87 -11.02
CA LEU A 717 -3.52 -18.98 -10.32
C LEU A 717 -2.93 -19.74 -9.13
N ASP A 718 -1.61 -19.93 -9.10
CA ASP A 718 -0.95 -20.66 -8.01
C ASP A 718 -0.88 -19.82 -6.72
N ILE A 719 -0.38 -18.59 -6.82
CA ILE A 719 -0.26 -17.62 -5.71
C ILE A 719 -1.28 -16.51 -5.87
N VAL A 720 -2.08 -16.30 -4.84
CA VAL A 720 -3.05 -15.21 -4.72
C VAL A 720 -3.03 -14.70 -3.28
N CYS A 721 -2.40 -13.56 -3.04
CA CYS A 721 -2.32 -12.98 -1.70
C CYS A 721 -2.34 -11.44 -1.71
N ILE A 722 -2.58 -10.86 -0.54
CA ILE A 722 -2.42 -9.44 -0.26
C ILE A 722 -1.35 -9.32 0.83
N GLN A 723 -0.21 -8.72 0.51
CA GLN A 723 0.89 -8.49 1.45
C GLN A 723 1.06 -6.98 1.65
N ASP A 724 0.90 -6.50 2.88
CA ASP A 724 1.03 -5.08 3.24
C ASP A 724 0.21 -4.16 2.31
N GLY A 725 -1.01 -4.59 1.98
CA GLY A 725 -1.93 -3.87 1.10
C GLY A 725 -1.70 -4.07 -0.40
N LYS A 726 -0.67 -4.80 -0.83
CA LYS A 726 -0.40 -5.07 -2.25
C LYS A 726 -1.00 -6.40 -2.69
N PHE A 727 -1.76 -6.40 -3.79
CA PHE A 727 -2.26 -7.61 -4.41
C PHE A 727 -1.16 -8.30 -5.22
N ILE A 728 -0.84 -9.53 -4.84
CA ILE A 728 0.23 -10.31 -5.44
C ILE A 728 -0.38 -11.53 -6.14
N LEU A 729 -0.02 -11.70 -7.40
CA LEU A 729 -0.23 -12.92 -8.16
C LEU A 729 1.10 -13.60 -8.46
N GLY A 730 1.08 -14.91 -8.63
CA GLY A 730 2.29 -15.60 -9.05
C GLY A 730 2.10 -17.02 -9.55
N GLU A 731 3.12 -17.47 -10.28
CA GLU A 731 3.26 -18.82 -10.80
C GLU A 731 4.41 -19.51 -10.08
N VAL A 732 4.19 -20.73 -9.60
CA VAL A 732 5.20 -21.49 -8.85
C VAL A 732 5.41 -22.86 -9.47
N LYS A 733 6.67 -23.18 -9.77
CA LYS A 733 7.05 -24.50 -10.26
C LYS A 733 7.92 -25.24 -9.26
N GLN A 734 8.01 -26.56 -9.40
CA GLN A 734 8.96 -27.34 -8.60
C GLN A 734 10.40 -26.95 -8.97
N LYS A 735 10.71 -26.88 -10.27
CA LYS A 735 12.02 -26.50 -10.80
C LYS A 735 11.92 -25.30 -11.73
N ASN A 736 12.98 -24.52 -11.85
CA ASN A 736 13.02 -23.38 -12.77
C ASN A 736 12.94 -23.83 -14.24
N CYS A 737 13.35 -25.05 -14.56
CA CYS A 737 13.31 -25.60 -15.92
C CYS A 737 11.91 -26.04 -16.37
N ASP A 738 10.94 -26.08 -15.45
CA ASP A 738 9.55 -26.39 -15.76
C ASP A 738 8.79 -25.17 -16.33
N PHE A 739 9.35 -23.96 -16.21
CA PHE A 739 8.79 -22.76 -16.81
C PHE A 739 8.94 -22.76 -18.33
N LYS A 740 7.86 -22.39 -19.01
CA LYS A 740 7.80 -22.25 -20.48
C LYS A 740 7.36 -20.84 -20.82
N LYS A 741 7.68 -20.40 -22.04
CA LYS A 741 7.24 -19.09 -22.56
C LYS A 741 5.73 -18.87 -22.41
N ALA A 742 4.93 -19.91 -22.67
CA ALA A 742 3.48 -19.86 -22.54
C ALA A 742 2.98 -19.55 -21.12
N ASP A 743 3.74 -19.88 -20.07
CA ASP A 743 3.38 -19.53 -18.69
C ASP A 743 3.46 -18.01 -18.49
N PHE A 744 4.52 -17.36 -19.01
CA PHE A 744 4.69 -15.90 -18.97
C PHE A 744 3.64 -15.18 -19.82
N ASP A 745 3.37 -15.67 -21.03
CA ASP A 745 2.35 -15.08 -21.92
C ASP A 745 0.96 -15.12 -21.27
N LYS A 746 0.57 -16.26 -20.69
CA LYS A 746 -0.70 -16.42 -19.96
C LYS A 746 -0.77 -15.52 -18.73
N MET A 747 0.32 -15.40 -17.99
CA MET A 747 0.35 -14.54 -16.81
C MET A 747 0.30 -13.05 -17.19
N ALA A 748 0.83 -12.66 -18.35
CA ALA A 748 0.65 -11.31 -18.90
C ALA A 748 -0.83 -11.01 -19.15
N GLU A 749 -1.56 -11.94 -19.78
CA GLU A 749 -3.00 -11.80 -20.01
C GLU A 749 -3.77 -11.64 -18.70
N PHE A 750 -3.46 -12.46 -17.69
CA PHE A 750 -4.08 -12.32 -16.37
C PHE A 750 -3.70 -11.00 -15.69
N ALA A 751 -2.45 -10.57 -15.77
CA ALA A 751 -2.01 -9.31 -15.16
C ALA A 751 -2.67 -8.08 -15.81
N GLU A 752 -2.86 -8.06 -17.13
CA GLU A 752 -3.55 -6.97 -17.83
C GLU A 752 -5.03 -6.85 -17.42
N LEU A 753 -5.67 -7.98 -17.15
CA LEU A 753 -7.08 -8.06 -16.73
C LEU A 753 -7.28 -7.80 -15.24
N LEU A 754 -6.45 -8.42 -14.39
CA LEU A 754 -6.59 -8.41 -12.93
C LEU A 754 -5.82 -7.27 -12.26
N ARG A 755 -4.79 -6.74 -12.93
CA ARG A 755 -3.94 -5.60 -12.53
C ARG A 755 -3.25 -5.74 -11.16
N PRO A 756 -2.67 -6.89 -10.79
CA PRO A 756 -1.99 -7.04 -9.50
C PRO A 756 -0.90 -5.97 -9.30
N ASP A 757 -0.62 -5.62 -8.05
CA ASP A 757 0.46 -4.68 -7.72
C ASP A 757 1.83 -5.33 -7.97
N GLU A 758 1.96 -6.62 -7.65
CA GLU A 758 3.16 -7.41 -7.96
C GLU A 758 2.81 -8.75 -8.63
N LEU A 759 3.65 -9.13 -9.58
CA LEU A 759 3.68 -10.44 -10.20
C LEU A 759 4.99 -11.15 -9.85
N ILE A 760 4.87 -12.34 -9.27
CA ILE A 760 6.02 -13.13 -8.83
C ILE A 760 6.12 -14.47 -9.54
N PHE A 761 7.35 -14.90 -9.78
CA PHE A 761 7.68 -16.23 -10.25
C PHE A 761 8.65 -16.87 -9.27
N SER A 762 8.42 -18.14 -8.92
CA SER A 762 9.27 -18.83 -7.96
C SER A 762 9.41 -20.31 -8.25
N SER A 763 10.49 -20.91 -7.75
CA SER A 763 10.67 -22.35 -7.72
C SER A 763 11.53 -22.77 -6.54
N MET A 764 11.66 -24.09 -6.35
CA MET A 764 12.59 -24.65 -5.35
C MET A 764 14.05 -24.46 -5.76
N ASP A 765 14.32 -24.26 -7.06
CA ASP A 765 15.63 -23.79 -7.52
C ASP A 765 15.76 -22.31 -7.16
N LEU A 766 16.75 -21.98 -6.32
CA LEU A 766 16.90 -20.65 -5.73
C LEU A 766 17.02 -19.52 -6.76
N GLU A 767 17.64 -19.82 -7.90
CA GLU A 767 17.95 -18.86 -8.95
C GLU A 767 17.13 -19.11 -10.22
N PRO A 768 16.74 -18.05 -10.95
CA PRO A 768 16.08 -18.20 -12.24
C PRO A 768 17.07 -18.69 -13.31
N ASN A 769 16.57 -19.47 -14.27
CA ASN A 769 17.32 -19.76 -15.50
C ASN A 769 17.09 -18.68 -16.57
N GLN A 770 17.79 -18.79 -17.71
CA GLN A 770 17.71 -17.78 -18.77
C GLN A 770 16.27 -17.58 -19.31
N ILE A 771 15.48 -18.65 -19.46
CA ILE A 771 14.09 -18.54 -19.93
C ILE A 771 13.25 -17.71 -18.94
N CYS A 772 13.47 -17.91 -17.64
CA CYS A 772 12.78 -17.14 -16.60
C CYS A 772 13.21 -15.67 -16.62
N ILE A 773 14.51 -15.39 -16.77
CA ILE A 773 15.05 -14.03 -16.86
C ILE A 773 14.43 -13.30 -18.06
N ASP A 774 14.50 -13.92 -19.24
CA ASP A 774 13.98 -13.33 -20.48
C ASP A 774 12.47 -13.09 -20.39
N GLY A 775 11.71 -14.05 -19.85
CA GLY A 775 10.26 -13.93 -19.66
C GLY A 775 9.88 -12.82 -18.67
N ILE A 776 10.59 -12.71 -17.54
CA ILE A 776 10.36 -11.64 -16.56
C ILE A 776 10.68 -10.26 -17.14
N ASP A 777 11.78 -10.12 -17.87
CA ASP A 777 12.17 -8.83 -18.44
C ASP A 777 11.24 -8.38 -19.58
N ASP A 778 10.68 -9.32 -20.34
CA ASP A 778 9.62 -9.02 -21.31
C ASP A 778 8.34 -8.52 -20.62
N LEU A 779 7.92 -9.18 -19.54
CA LEU A 779 6.76 -8.78 -18.74
C LEU A 779 6.94 -7.40 -18.09
N LYS A 780 8.12 -7.10 -17.54
CA LYS A 780 8.42 -5.75 -16.99
C LYS A 780 8.21 -4.66 -18.03
N ARG A 781 8.63 -4.91 -19.28
CA ARG A 781 8.44 -3.96 -20.38
C ARG A 781 6.97 -3.82 -20.74
N ARG A 782 6.28 -4.95 -20.94
CA ARG A 782 4.87 -5.03 -21.37
C ARG A 782 3.90 -4.40 -20.36
N LEU A 783 4.13 -4.58 -19.06
CA LEU A 783 3.21 -4.18 -18.00
C LEU A 783 3.58 -2.86 -17.30
N SER A 784 4.64 -2.18 -17.77
CA SER A 784 5.18 -0.96 -17.15
C SER A 784 4.15 0.18 -17.01
N ASN A 785 3.27 0.34 -18.00
CA ASN A 785 2.21 1.35 -18.01
C ASN A 785 1.06 1.07 -17.02
N LEU A 786 0.98 -0.15 -16.48
CA LEU A 786 -0.05 -0.58 -15.52
C LEU A 786 0.44 -0.54 -14.07
N ASN A 787 1.66 -0.06 -13.81
CA ASN A 787 2.29 -0.04 -12.49
C ASN A 787 2.46 -1.43 -11.83
N ILE A 788 2.61 -2.48 -12.64
CA ILE A 788 2.76 -3.85 -12.14
C ILE A 788 4.25 -4.16 -11.99
N LYS A 789 4.68 -4.47 -10.77
CA LYS A 789 6.06 -4.90 -10.52
C LYS A 789 6.22 -6.38 -10.81
N VAL A 790 7.17 -6.76 -11.64
CA VAL A 790 7.44 -8.18 -11.98
C VAL A 790 8.82 -8.60 -11.46
N ARG A 791 8.89 -9.72 -10.72
CA ARG A 791 10.16 -10.22 -10.17
C ARG A 791 10.21 -11.74 -9.97
N TRP A 792 11.44 -12.26 -9.92
CA TRP A 792 11.71 -13.58 -9.34
C TRP A 792 11.64 -13.48 -7.82
N TYR A 793 10.88 -14.35 -7.17
CA TYR A 793 10.79 -14.46 -5.72
C TYR A 793 11.60 -15.66 -5.25
N ARG A 794 12.80 -15.39 -4.73
CA ARG A 794 13.73 -16.41 -4.24
C ARG A 794 13.29 -16.90 -2.86
N LEU A 795 13.22 -18.21 -2.69
CA LEU A 795 13.06 -18.82 -1.37
C LEU A 795 14.39 -18.75 -0.58
N HIS A 796 14.32 -18.52 0.72
CA HIS A 796 15.44 -18.48 1.65
C HIS A 796 15.48 -19.78 2.48
N GLY A 797 16.63 -20.14 3.06
CA GLY A 797 16.76 -21.31 3.94
C GLY A 797 16.64 -22.70 3.29
N MET A 798 16.20 -22.79 2.03
CA MET A 798 15.81 -24.05 1.37
C MET A 798 16.92 -25.09 1.13
N SER A 799 18.19 -24.72 1.20
CA SER A 799 19.31 -25.60 0.80
C SER A 799 20.31 -25.89 1.92
N GLU A 800 20.08 -25.37 3.12
CA GLU A 800 20.99 -25.58 4.24
C GLU A 800 20.57 -26.82 5.03
N PRO A 801 21.52 -27.69 5.42
CA PRO A 801 21.18 -28.78 6.33
C PRO A 801 20.59 -28.24 7.65
N SER A 802 19.83 -29.05 8.37
CA SER A 802 19.25 -28.63 9.66
C SER A 802 20.18 -28.97 10.83
N PRO A 803 20.24 -28.15 11.90
CA PRO A 803 21.03 -28.40 13.11
C PRO A 803 20.53 -29.57 13.97
N VAL A 804 19.62 -30.42 13.45
CA VAL A 804 18.77 -31.39 14.17
C VAL A 804 19.36 -31.76 15.53
N ARG A 805 18.82 -31.12 16.57
CA ARG A 805 19.49 -31.01 17.85
C ARG A 805 19.36 -32.23 18.69
#